data_AF-A0A395U4G8-F1
#
_entry.id   AF-A0A395U4G8-F1
#
_cell.length_a   1.000
_cell.length_b   1.000
_cell.length_c   1.000
_cell.angle_alpha   90.00
_cell.angle_beta   90.00
_cell.angle_gamma   90.00
#
_symmetry.space_group_name_H-M   'P 1'
#
loop_
_entity.id
_entity.type
_entity.pdbx_description
1 polymer ?
#
loop_
_entity_poly.entity_id
_entity_poly.type
_entity_poly.pdbx_seq_one_letter_code
_entity_poly.pdbx_strand_id
1 'polypeptide(L)'
;MNRYALLILDNNPFSIEQWRQELSGFASKFDLCSAESIDEAQQWLEFIEQREQIAALVIASHHEALNGADFLIRLDKVAHTKHARKVLVSGGQDIQAILSAVNEGRLDYCLTKPLQDNVLRKTALQELTSFVLEHDKDNILSYSTVLDQQRLLRAHIDNKMRSYREGFITDYHRLSDSELAEKVIGALYQFFDEKDETQACRTYSAQHLLTEEGEPNRFLWFITEGEVALYKRDDLGQQREVVRHKKGNIIGGMSFVTGEPSFSTAITQTQTEVIKLDRDVFAKVMHNDTSLLPLFTNLLLRHFNRRLQRSITTKLELQKTLESLESAHQQLMEREKMAMLGQLVAGVAHELNNPVAAILRGTETLFSHIGHLIEGEERAPTEQLGAQLLQKAMQAKPISTSEERHKAKQLEELIHHRLIAKKMVKLGLDDDEAMIQLAKSRPEIAQKQLEQLESYHLTGSTLRSIQVCAQRIADMVKSLKGYARPDDETYRLSDIHEGIEDTLVIFENRLKRHSVEKEYAQLPLIYCLPIALQQVWTNLISNAIDAFPEHGVLRIETEQQRRQDIDYAVIRFTDNGCGIPQALQQKIFALNYTTKREGNFGLGIGLSVCQQIIMQHQGWIDVDSQPNHYTTMTVWLPLMVSAPTLARSKP
;
A
#
# COMPACT_ATOMS: atom_id res chain seq x y z
N MET A 1 -16.26 9.31 -36.65
CA MET A 1 -17.29 8.38 -36.13
C MET A 1 -16.69 7.01 -36.09
N ASN A 2 -16.82 6.34 -34.96
CA ASN A 2 -16.22 5.04 -34.75
C ASN A 2 -17.17 3.92 -35.20
N ARG A 3 -16.64 2.70 -35.36
CA ARG A 3 -17.43 1.51 -35.71
C ARG A 3 -18.29 1.01 -34.55
N TYR A 4 -17.86 1.30 -33.32
CA TYR A 4 -18.42 0.78 -32.08
C TYR A 4 -18.83 1.89 -31.14
N ALA A 5 -19.90 1.65 -30.37
CA ALA A 5 -20.42 2.59 -29.38
C ALA A 5 -20.47 1.98 -27.96
N LEU A 6 -20.34 2.85 -26.95
CA LEU A 6 -20.58 2.55 -25.54
C LEU A 6 -21.85 3.29 -25.11
N LEU A 7 -22.75 2.60 -24.41
CA LEU A 7 -23.94 3.22 -23.84
C LEU A 7 -23.89 3.16 -22.31
N ILE A 8 -24.08 4.32 -21.68
CA ILE A 8 -24.17 4.48 -20.24
C ILE A 8 -25.61 4.83 -19.87
N LEU A 9 -26.18 4.14 -18.89
CA LEU A 9 -27.50 4.40 -18.34
C LEU A 9 -27.42 4.55 -16.81
N ASP A 10 -27.65 5.76 -16.31
CA ASP A 10 -27.81 6.06 -14.89
C ASP A 10 -28.77 7.26 -14.79
N ASN A 11 -29.62 7.33 -13.77
CA ASN A 11 -30.55 8.45 -13.61
C ASN A 11 -29.95 9.62 -12.79
N ASN A 12 -28.73 9.47 -12.29
CA ASN A 12 -28.00 10.49 -11.56
C ASN A 12 -27.00 11.21 -12.50
N PRO A 13 -27.22 12.50 -12.83
CA PRO A 13 -26.34 13.27 -13.71
C PRO A 13 -24.89 13.36 -13.23
N PHE A 14 -24.65 13.36 -11.92
CA PHE A 14 -23.29 13.38 -11.36
C PHE A 14 -22.56 12.06 -11.62
N SER A 15 -23.24 10.92 -11.47
CA SER A 15 -22.68 9.61 -11.79
C SER A 15 -22.37 9.49 -13.28
N ILE A 16 -23.26 9.97 -14.15
CA ILE A 16 -23.07 9.93 -15.61
C ILE A 16 -21.82 10.72 -16.01
N GLU A 17 -21.67 11.94 -15.49
CA GLU A 17 -20.53 12.78 -15.84
C GLU A 17 -19.22 12.18 -15.30
N GLN A 18 -19.22 11.62 -14.08
CA GLN A 18 -18.09 10.88 -13.54
C GLN A 18 -17.71 9.69 -14.44
N TRP A 19 -18.67 8.87 -14.84
CA TRP A 19 -18.41 7.69 -15.67
C TRP A 19 -17.97 8.08 -17.08
N ARG A 20 -18.54 9.15 -17.64
CA ARG A 20 -18.10 9.71 -18.92
C ARG A 20 -16.66 10.17 -18.85
N GLN A 21 -16.25 10.84 -17.77
CA GLN A 21 -14.86 11.24 -17.56
C GLN A 21 -13.93 10.03 -17.44
N GLU A 22 -14.29 9.01 -16.65
CA GLU A 22 -13.51 7.78 -16.52
C GLU A 22 -13.36 7.02 -17.85
N LEU A 23 -14.41 7.01 -18.68
CA LEU A 23 -14.44 6.30 -19.95
C LEU A 23 -13.97 7.14 -21.15
N SER A 24 -13.65 8.43 -20.95
CA SER A 24 -13.19 9.35 -22.00
C SER A 24 -11.95 8.85 -22.74
N GLY A 25 -11.10 8.06 -22.08
CA GLY A 25 -9.94 7.41 -22.71
C GLY A 25 -10.27 6.49 -23.89
N PHE A 26 -11.51 5.98 -23.95
CA PHE A 26 -11.99 5.12 -25.03
C PHE A 26 -12.58 5.91 -26.22
N ALA A 27 -12.83 7.21 -26.07
CA ALA A 27 -13.52 8.06 -27.05
C ALA A 27 -12.85 8.12 -28.43
N SER A 28 -11.54 7.89 -28.49
CA SER A 28 -10.76 7.89 -29.74
C SER A 28 -11.09 6.72 -30.67
N LYS A 29 -11.68 5.64 -30.14
CA LYS A 29 -12.03 4.41 -30.87
C LYS A 29 -13.47 3.94 -30.69
N PHE A 30 -14.19 4.53 -29.75
CA PHE A 30 -15.58 4.21 -29.49
C PHE A 30 -16.40 5.48 -29.26
N ASP A 31 -17.63 5.51 -29.79
CA ASP A 31 -18.54 6.63 -29.57
C ASP A 31 -19.23 6.47 -28.19
N LEU A 32 -19.16 7.48 -27.33
CA LEU A 32 -19.71 7.45 -25.97
C LEU A 32 -21.12 8.07 -25.96
N CYS A 33 -22.12 7.27 -25.62
CA CYS A 33 -23.51 7.67 -25.46
C CYS A 33 -23.91 7.55 -23.98
N SER A 34 -24.70 8.50 -23.49
CA SER A 34 -25.20 8.51 -22.11
C SER A 34 -26.69 8.80 -22.10
N ALA A 35 -27.43 8.13 -21.24
CA ALA A 35 -28.87 8.29 -21.06
C ALA A 35 -29.22 8.41 -19.59
N GLU A 36 -30.13 9.33 -19.27
CA GLU A 36 -30.67 9.56 -17.93
C GLU A 36 -31.92 8.70 -17.66
N SER A 37 -32.51 8.12 -18.71
CA SER A 37 -33.70 7.28 -18.63
C SER A 37 -33.63 6.08 -19.59
N ILE A 38 -34.45 5.06 -19.32
CA ILE A 38 -34.56 3.87 -20.20
C ILE A 38 -35.06 4.26 -21.59
N ASP A 39 -35.98 5.22 -21.70
CA ASP A 39 -36.51 5.68 -22.99
C ASP A 39 -35.43 6.39 -23.81
N GLU A 40 -34.62 7.23 -23.17
CA GLU A 40 -33.47 7.87 -23.82
C GLU A 40 -32.40 6.83 -24.23
N ALA A 41 -32.17 5.81 -23.39
CA ALA A 41 -31.26 4.72 -23.74
C ALA A 41 -31.76 3.94 -24.97
N GLN A 42 -33.07 3.71 -25.10
CA GLN A 42 -33.66 3.09 -26.29
C GLN A 42 -33.50 3.97 -27.53
N GLN A 43 -33.70 5.28 -27.43
CA GLN A 43 -33.46 6.21 -28.54
C GLN A 43 -31.99 6.18 -29.00
N TRP A 44 -31.04 6.09 -28.07
CA TRP A 44 -29.63 5.91 -28.42
C TRP A 44 -29.36 4.59 -29.14
N LEU A 45 -30.01 3.49 -28.74
CA LEU A 45 -29.88 2.21 -29.43
C LEU A 45 -30.46 2.25 -30.84
N GLU A 46 -31.63 2.85 -31.04
CA GLU A 46 -32.22 3.08 -32.36
C GLU A 46 -31.29 3.95 -33.23
N PHE A 47 -30.65 4.96 -32.64
CA PHE A 47 -29.70 5.81 -33.34
C PHE A 47 -28.41 5.09 -33.74
N ILE A 48 -27.91 4.20 -32.87
CA ILE A 48 -26.77 3.30 -33.17
C ILE A 48 -27.14 2.39 -34.35
N GLU A 49 -28.37 1.84 -34.35
CA GLU A 49 -28.88 0.99 -35.43
C GLU A 49 -29.01 1.73 -36.76
N GLN A 50 -29.63 2.91 -36.77
CA GLN A 50 -29.79 3.73 -37.98
C GLN A 50 -28.46 4.11 -38.63
N ARG A 51 -27.38 4.10 -37.84
CA ARG A 51 -26.01 4.42 -38.28
C ARG A 51 -25.19 3.20 -38.64
N GLU A 52 -25.77 2.00 -38.64
CA GLU A 52 -25.06 0.72 -38.83
C GLU A 52 -23.88 0.53 -37.86
N GLN A 53 -23.93 1.16 -36.68
CA GLN A 53 -22.95 1.00 -35.62
C GLN A 53 -23.31 -0.19 -34.74
N ILE A 54 -22.32 -0.75 -34.03
CA ILE A 54 -22.54 -1.87 -33.11
C ILE A 54 -22.28 -1.39 -31.67
N ALA A 55 -23.21 -1.68 -30.76
CA ALA A 55 -22.99 -1.44 -29.34
C ALA A 55 -21.96 -2.47 -28.81
N ALA A 56 -20.79 -2.00 -28.40
CA ALA A 56 -19.73 -2.88 -27.89
C ALA A 56 -19.89 -3.15 -26.39
N LEU A 57 -20.34 -2.15 -25.63
CA LEU A 57 -20.51 -2.24 -24.18
C LEU A 57 -21.70 -1.39 -23.74
N VAL A 58 -22.56 -1.96 -22.89
CA VAL A 58 -23.65 -1.25 -22.23
C VAL A 58 -23.50 -1.35 -20.72
N ILE A 59 -23.47 -0.21 -20.05
CA ILE A 59 -23.33 -0.08 -18.60
C ILE A 59 -24.63 0.50 -18.06
N ALA A 60 -25.30 -0.20 -17.14
CA ALA A 60 -26.55 0.28 -16.55
C ALA A 60 -26.52 0.23 -15.02
N SER A 61 -26.97 1.31 -14.39
CA SER A 61 -27.23 1.40 -12.94
C SER A 61 -28.54 0.70 -12.58
N HIS A 62 -28.58 0.09 -11.40
CA HIS A 62 -29.78 -0.52 -10.82
C HIS A 62 -30.00 -0.09 -9.38
N HIS A 63 -31.20 0.47 -9.14
CA HIS A 63 -31.73 0.87 -7.83
C HIS A 63 -33.27 1.07 -7.95
N GLU A 64 -33.95 1.39 -6.85
CA GLU A 64 -35.43 1.43 -6.79
C GLU A 64 -36.11 2.26 -7.90
N ALA A 65 -35.52 3.39 -8.29
CA ALA A 65 -36.03 4.28 -9.35
C ALA A 65 -35.58 3.96 -10.79
N LEU A 66 -34.65 3.01 -11.00
CA LEU A 66 -34.13 2.66 -12.34
C LEU A 66 -33.82 1.16 -12.42
N ASN A 67 -34.57 0.43 -13.25
CA ASN A 67 -34.36 -0.99 -13.44
C ASN A 67 -33.37 -1.30 -14.58
N GLY A 68 -32.09 -1.01 -14.36
CA GLY A 68 -31.03 -1.31 -15.33
C GLY A 68 -30.84 -2.80 -15.60
N ALA A 69 -31.14 -3.68 -14.64
CA ALA A 69 -31.03 -5.13 -14.81
C ALA A 69 -31.98 -5.66 -15.90
N ASP A 70 -33.26 -5.31 -15.86
CA ASP A 70 -34.23 -5.72 -16.89
C ASP A 70 -33.89 -5.09 -18.26
N PHE A 71 -33.40 -3.86 -18.27
CA PHE A 71 -32.93 -3.22 -19.51
C PHE A 71 -31.81 -4.04 -20.18
N LEU A 72 -30.77 -4.44 -19.45
CA LEU A 72 -29.67 -5.24 -19.99
C LEU A 72 -30.11 -6.62 -20.49
N ILE A 73 -31.08 -7.25 -19.83
CA ILE A 73 -31.66 -8.54 -20.24
C ILE A 73 -32.39 -8.42 -21.59
N ARG A 74 -33.10 -7.32 -21.81
CA ARG A 74 -33.88 -7.07 -23.03
C ARG A 74 -33.00 -6.81 -24.27
N LEU A 75 -31.74 -6.42 -24.09
CA LEU A 75 -30.81 -6.18 -25.21
C LEU A 75 -30.61 -7.42 -26.10
N ASP A 76 -30.70 -8.63 -25.57
CA ASP A 76 -30.53 -9.86 -26.38
C ASP A 76 -31.60 -10.05 -27.47
N LYS A 77 -32.74 -9.36 -27.35
CA LYS A 77 -33.83 -9.46 -28.31
C LYS A 77 -33.55 -8.66 -29.58
N VAL A 78 -32.51 -7.82 -29.59
CA VAL A 78 -32.21 -6.85 -30.65
C VAL A 78 -30.90 -7.22 -31.33
N ALA A 79 -30.89 -7.27 -32.67
CA ALA A 79 -29.79 -7.86 -33.43
C ALA A 79 -28.44 -7.13 -33.28
N HIS A 80 -28.45 -5.80 -33.16
CA HIS A 80 -27.26 -4.94 -33.09
C HIS A 80 -26.70 -4.75 -31.66
N THR A 81 -27.40 -5.23 -30.63
CA THR A 81 -26.95 -5.24 -29.22
C THR A 81 -26.76 -6.65 -28.66
N LYS A 82 -27.13 -7.69 -29.42
CA LYS A 82 -26.98 -9.11 -29.05
C LYS A 82 -25.55 -9.50 -28.62
N HIS A 83 -24.56 -8.83 -29.20
CA HIS A 83 -23.15 -9.08 -28.94
C HIS A 83 -22.50 -8.07 -28.00
N ALA A 84 -23.27 -7.09 -27.51
CA ALA A 84 -22.77 -6.09 -26.58
C ALA A 84 -22.40 -6.74 -25.25
N ARG A 85 -21.25 -6.34 -24.70
CA ARG A 85 -20.90 -6.67 -23.32
C ARG A 85 -21.79 -5.90 -22.37
N LYS A 86 -22.23 -6.52 -21.28
CA LYS A 86 -23.23 -5.96 -20.36
C LYS A 86 -22.68 -5.88 -18.95
N VAL A 87 -22.63 -4.66 -18.41
CA VAL A 87 -22.13 -4.37 -17.07
C VAL A 87 -23.24 -3.75 -16.23
N LEU A 88 -23.56 -4.39 -15.10
CA LEU A 88 -24.56 -3.90 -14.15
C LEU A 88 -23.87 -3.22 -12.96
N VAL A 89 -24.27 -2.00 -12.60
CA VAL A 89 -23.81 -1.30 -11.39
C VAL A 89 -24.96 -1.23 -10.38
N SER A 90 -24.86 -1.92 -9.24
CA SER A 90 -25.93 -2.01 -8.25
C SER A 90 -25.60 -1.34 -6.92
N GLY A 91 -26.60 -0.74 -6.25
CA GLY A 91 -26.50 -0.18 -4.90
C GLY A 91 -26.54 -1.21 -3.75
N GLY A 92 -26.61 -2.50 -4.05
CA GLY A 92 -26.50 -3.59 -3.06
C GLY A 92 -27.78 -3.91 -2.26
N GLN A 93 -28.87 -3.17 -2.42
CA GLN A 93 -30.13 -3.41 -1.69
C GLN A 93 -31.06 -4.44 -2.36
N ASP A 94 -30.85 -4.76 -3.64
CA ASP A 94 -31.76 -5.61 -4.43
C ASP A 94 -31.07 -6.88 -4.99
N ILE A 95 -30.69 -7.78 -4.07
CA ILE A 95 -29.91 -8.99 -4.38
C ILE A 95 -30.69 -9.95 -5.31
N GLN A 96 -32.03 -9.97 -5.24
CA GLN A 96 -32.86 -10.84 -6.09
C GLN A 96 -32.81 -10.45 -7.57
N ALA A 97 -32.82 -9.15 -7.88
CA ALA A 97 -32.71 -8.67 -9.26
C ALA A 97 -31.34 -8.99 -9.89
N ILE A 98 -30.26 -8.86 -9.11
CA ILE A 98 -28.89 -9.23 -9.54
C ILE A 98 -28.80 -10.74 -9.78
N LEU A 99 -29.31 -11.56 -8.86
CA LEU A 99 -29.29 -13.01 -8.99
C LEU A 99 -30.09 -13.50 -10.20
N SER A 100 -31.25 -12.89 -10.49
CA SER A 100 -32.03 -13.21 -11.69
C SER A 100 -31.25 -12.89 -12.97
N ALA A 101 -30.62 -11.72 -13.04
CA ALA A 101 -29.88 -11.28 -14.22
C ALA A 101 -28.58 -12.09 -14.46
N VAL A 102 -27.91 -12.52 -13.38
CA VAL A 102 -26.75 -13.41 -13.46
C VAL A 102 -27.16 -14.84 -13.83
N ASN A 103 -28.22 -15.39 -13.22
CA ASN A 103 -28.67 -16.77 -13.47
C ASN A 103 -29.23 -16.98 -14.88
N GLU A 104 -29.77 -15.95 -15.52
CA GLU A 104 -30.15 -16.03 -16.94
C GLU A 104 -28.96 -16.01 -17.89
N GLY A 105 -27.73 -15.83 -17.38
CA GLY A 105 -26.48 -15.91 -18.15
C GLY A 105 -26.23 -14.70 -19.07
N ARG A 106 -26.87 -13.56 -18.78
CA ARG A 106 -26.94 -12.40 -19.68
C ARG A 106 -26.13 -11.19 -19.22
N LEU A 107 -25.37 -11.31 -18.14
CA LEU A 107 -24.47 -10.26 -17.66
C LEU A 107 -23.03 -10.73 -17.74
N ASP A 108 -22.15 -9.86 -18.23
CA ASP A 108 -20.71 -10.14 -18.32
C ASP A 108 -19.96 -9.72 -17.05
N TYR A 109 -20.44 -8.65 -16.39
CA TYR A 109 -19.85 -8.18 -15.14
C TYR A 109 -20.87 -7.45 -14.24
N CYS A 110 -20.68 -7.50 -12.92
CA CYS A 110 -21.48 -6.74 -11.97
C CYS A 110 -20.59 -5.99 -10.97
N LEU A 111 -20.90 -4.71 -10.74
CA LEU A 111 -20.23 -3.80 -9.82
C LEU A 111 -21.20 -3.36 -8.72
N THR A 112 -20.68 -3.10 -7.52
CA THR A 112 -21.48 -2.65 -6.37
C THR A 112 -21.03 -1.25 -5.93
N LYS A 113 -21.99 -0.33 -5.72
CA LYS A 113 -21.72 1.02 -5.18
C LYS A 113 -21.41 0.92 -3.66
N PRO A 114 -20.52 1.75 -3.11
CA PRO A 114 -19.76 2.82 -3.77
C PRO A 114 -18.63 2.26 -4.64
N LEU A 115 -18.50 2.80 -5.86
CA LEU A 115 -17.41 2.43 -6.77
C LEU A 115 -16.11 3.09 -6.28
N GLN A 116 -15.04 2.30 -6.14
CA GLN A 116 -13.69 2.83 -5.93
C GLN A 116 -13.17 3.47 -7.22
N ASP A 117 -12.22 4.40 -7.10
CA ASP A 117 -11.65 5.12 -8.24
C ASP A 117 -11.08 4.17 -9.31
N ASN A 118 -11.41 4.44 -10.59
CA ASN A 118 -10.98 3.70 -11.78
C ASN A 118 -11.48 2.24 -11.90
N VAL A 119 -12.33 1.74 -11.00
CA VAL A 119 -12.86 0.36 -11.13
C VAL A 119 -13.70 0.22 -12.40
N LEU A 120 -14.54 1.22 -12.71
CA LEU A 120 -15.38 1.20 -13.91
C LEU A 120 -14.53 1.17 -15.19
N ARG A 121 -13.48 2.01 -15.22
CA ARG A 121 -12.53 2.03 -16.34
C ARG A 121 -11.81 0.69 -16.52
N LYS A 122 -11.38 0.04 -15.43
CA LYS A 122 -10.72 -1.28 -15.49
C LYS A 122 -11.67 -2.36 -16.02
N THR A 123 -12.92 -2.38 -15.57
CA THR A 123 -13.93 -3.31 -16.08
C THR A 123 -14.21 -3.05 -17.56
N ALA A 124 -14.45 -1.79 -17.95
CA ALA A 124 -14.65 -1.44 -19.36
C ALA A 124 -13.47 -1.84 -20.25
N LEU A 125 -12.23 -1.66 -19.77
CA LEU A 125 -11.02 -2.09 -20.46
C LEU A 125 -11.02 -3.60 -20.73
N GLN A 126 -11.33 -4.42 -19.73
CA GLN A 126 -11.36 -5.88 -19.84
C GLN A 126 -12.46 -6.35 -20.81
N GLU A 127 -13.66 -5.79 -20.66
CA GLU A 127 -14.83 -6.19 -21.43
C GLU A 127 -14.72 -5.79 -22.91
N LEU A 128 -14.30 -4.54 -23.20
CA LEU A 128 -14.07 -4.08 -24.57
C LEU A 128 -12.94 -4.86 -25.25
N THR A 129 -11.89 -5.22 -24.51
CA THR A 129 -10.81 -6.06 -25.04
C THR A 129 -11.34 -7.42 -25.48
N SER A 130 -12.18 -8.06 -24.65
CA SER A 130 -12.80 -9.35 -24.99
C SER A 130 -13.71 -9.22 -26.22
N PHE A 131 -14.53 -8.17 -26.29
CA PHE A 131 -15.39 -7.90 -27.45
C PHE A 131 -14.60 -7.76 -28.76
N VAL A 132 -13.54 -6.95 -28.79
CA VAL A 132 -12.73 -6.72 -30.00
C VAL A 132 -12.04 -8.00 -30.47
N LEU A 133 -11.55 -8.83 -29.54
CA LEU A 133 -10.92 -10.11 -29.86
C LEU A 133 -11.89 -11.10 -30.54
N GLU A 134 -13.17 -11.04 -30.19
CA GLU A 134 -14.19 -11.92 -30.76
C GLU A 134 -14.74 -11.40 -32.09
N HIS A 135 -14.86 -10.08 -32.26
CA HIS A 135 -15.66 -9.49 -33.34
C HIS A 135 -14.91 -8.59 -34.33
N ASP A 136 -13.65 -8.19 -34.06
CA ASP A 136 -12.83 -7.39 -35.00
C ASP A 136 -11.42 -7.98 -35.17
N LYS A 137 -11.35 -9.27 -35.50
CA LYS A 137 -10.11 -10.06 -35.56
C LYS A 137 -9.05 -9.53 -36.53
N ASP A 138 -9.49 -8.84 -37.58
CA ASP A 138 -8.61 -8.32 -38.62
C ASP A 138 -7.95 -6.98 -38.23
N ASN A 139 -8.60 -6.21 -37.34
CA ASN A 139 -8.14 -4.86 -36.95
C ASN A 139 -7.72 -4.74 -35.48
N ILE A 140 -7.47 -5.87 -34.79
CA ILE A 140 -7.09 -5.96 -33.37
C ILE A 140 -6.00 -4.94 -32.98
N LEU A 141 -4.95 -4.78 -33.79
CA LEU A 141 -3.83 -3.89 -33.49
C LEU A 141 -4.22 -2.40 -33.47
N SER A 142 -5.28 -2.01 -34.18
CA SER A 142 -5.74 -0.62 -34.22
C SER A 142 -6.33 -0.14 -32.88
N TYR A 143 -6.69 -1.07 -31.99
CA TYR A 143 -7.21 -0.81 -30.65
C TYR A 143 -6.13 -0.89 -29.56
N SER A 144 -4.90 -1.29 -29.90
CA SER A 144 -3.80 -1.50 -28.93
C SER A 144 -3.38 -0.25 -28.14
N THR A 145 -3.71 0.94 -28.65
CA THR A 145 -3.43 2.21 -27.98
C THR A 145 -4.47 2.58 -26.92
N VAL A 146 -5.62 1.91 -26.92
CA VAL A 146 -6.79 2.26 -26.09
C VAL A 146 -7.22 1.10 -25.19
N LEU A 147 -7.01 -0.14 -25.63
CA LEU A 147 -7.36 -1.38 -24.94
C LEU A 147 -6.11 -2.13 -24.43
N ASP A 148 -6.28 -3.30 -23.84
CA ASP A 148 -5.17 -4.10 -23.29
C ASP A 148 -4.22 -4.57 -24.41
N GLN A 149 -3.13 -3.82 -24.58
CA GLN A 149 -2.11 -4.06 -25.59
C GLN A 149 -1.51 -5.46 -25.50
N GLN A 150 -1.28 -5.99 -24.30
CA GLN A 150 -0.64 -7.30 -24.12
C GLN A 150 -1.55 -8.42 -24.62
N ARG A 151 -2.82 -8.36 -24.24
CA ARG A 151 -3.82 -9.37 -24.60
C ARG A 151 -4.16 -9.34 -26.10
N LEU A 152 -4.27 -8.14 -26.68
CA LEU A 152 -4.48 -7.94 -28.12
C LEU A 152 -3.28 -8.41 -28.96
N LEU A 153 -2.05 -8.05 -28.56
CA LEU A 153 -0.84 -8.46 -29.29
C LEU A 153 -0.66 -9.97 -29.29
N ARG A 154 -0.90 -10.63 -28.15
CA ARG A 154 -0.83 -12.09 -28.02
C ARG A 154 -1.82 -12.78 -28.96
N ALA A 155 -3.09 -12.34 -28.96
CA ALA A 155 -4.10 -12.91 -29.84
C ALA A 155 -3.82 -12.66 -31.33
N HIS A 156 -3.29 -11.47 -31.68
CA HIS A 156 -2.85 -11.19 -33.05
C HIS A 156 -1.72 -12.13 -33.49
N ILE A 157 -0.70 -12.33 -32.64
CA ILE A 157 0.40 -13.27 -32.89
C ILE A 157 -0.15 -14.69 -33.05
N ASP A 158 -1.04 -15.13 -32.18
CA ASP A 158 -1.64 -16.47 -32.25
C ASP A 158 -2.46 -16.68 -33.53
N ASN A 159 -3.27 -15.69 -33.93
CA ASN A 159 -4.04 -15.73 -35.19
C ASN A 159 -3.13 -15.72 -36.42
N LYS A 160 -2.10 -14.87 -36.44
CA LYS A 160 -1.13 -14.82 -37.53
C LYS A 160 -0.32 -16.11 -37.59
N MET A 161 0.05 -16.70 -36.46
CA MET A 161 0.66 -18.03 -36.39
C MET A 161 -0.27 -19.11 -36.93
N ARG A 162 -1.59 -18.99 -36.72
CA ARG A 162 -2.58 -19.91 -37.27
C ARG A 162 -2.72 -19.76 -38.79
N SER A 163 -2.73 -18.54 -39.32
CA SER A 163 -2.76 -18.30 -40.77
C SER A 163 -1.43 -18.64 -41.47
N TYR A 164 -0.29 -18.39 -40.81
CA TYR A 164 1.03 -18.82 -41.27
C TYR A 164 1.17 -20.34 -41.23
N ARG A 165 0.51 -21.03 -40.29
CA ARG A 165 0.36 -22.49 -40.35
C ARG A 165 -0.44 -22.87 -41.59
N GLU A 166 -1.61 -22.29 -41.84
CA GLU A 166 -2.48 -22.68 -42.96
C GLU A 166 -1.87 -22.45 -44.37
N GLY A 167 -0.98 -21.46 -44.56
CA GLY A 167 -0.37 -21.15 -45.85
C GLY A 167 0.86 -21.97 -46.27
N PHE A 168 1.45 -22.78 -45.38
CA PHE A 168 2.73 -23.50 -45.62
C PHE A 168 2.62 -25.03 -45.49
N ILE A 169 1.41 -25.58 -45.34
CA ILE A 169 1.16 -27.01 -45.07
C ILE A 169 0.85 -27.72 -46.39
N THR A 170 1.70 -28.64 -46.84
CA THR A 170 1.29 -30.06 -46.74
C THR A 170 2.32 -31.03 -46.17
N ASP A 171 3.64 -30.90 -46.39
CA ASP A 171 4.52 -32.09 -46.19
C ASP A 171 5.49 -32.07 -45.01
N TYR A 172 5.92 -30.91 -44.49
CA TYR A 172 7.04 -30.86 -43.54
C TYR A 172 6.66 -30.81 -42.06
N HIS A 173 5.37 -30.73 -41.71
CA HIS A 173 4.91 -30.68 -40.32
C HIS A 173 4.81 -32.03 -39.60
N ARG A 174 4.88 -33.16 -40.31
CA ARG A 174 4.93 -34.50 -39.68
C ARG A 174 6.30 -34.85 -39.11
N LEU A 175 7.34 -34.12 -39.49
CA LEU A 175 8.71 -34.39 -39.06
C LEU A 175 8.94 -33.77 -37.66
N SER A 176 9.42 -34.61 -36.74
CA SER A 176 10.01 -34.22 -35.48
C SER A 176 11.27 -33.38 -35.70
N ASP A 177 11.70 -32.63 -34.68
CA ASP A 177 12.89 -31.79 -34.78
C ASP A 177 14.15 -32.60 -35.12
N SER A 178 14.23 -33.84 -34.63
CA SER A 178 15.33 -34.76 -34.94
C SER A 178 15.30 -35.19 -36.40
N GLU A 179 14.14 -35.56 -36.93
CA GLU A 179 14.00 -35.99 -38.32
C GLU A 179 14.24 -34.83 -39.30
N LEU A 180 13.80 -33.62 -38.94
CA LEU A 180 14.06 -32.41 -39.71
C LEU A 180 15.56 -32.08 -39.72
N ALA A 181 16.21 -32.15 -38.55
CA ALA A 181 17.65 -31.92 -38.44
C ALA A 181 18.46 -32.98 -39.19
N GLU A 182 18.06 -34.26 -39.16
CA GLU A 182 18.71 -35.31 -39.93
C GLU A 182 18.56 -35.14 -41.44
N LYS A 183 17.39 -34.71 -41.92
CA LYS A 183 17.22 -34.37 -43.35
C LYS A 183 18.11 -33.21 -43.79
N VAL A 184 18.20 -32.15 -42.98
CA VAL A 184 19.07 -31.00 -43.26
C VAL A 184 20.54 -31.41 -43.24
N ILE A 185 20.98 -32.16 -42.23
CA ILE A 185 22.36 -32.67 -42.12
C ILE A 185 22.69 -33.60 -43.29
N GLY A 186 21.79 -34.52 -43.65
CA GLY A 186 21.99 -35.46 -44.75
C GLY A 186 22.13 -34.76 -46.10
N ALA A 187 21.29 -33.77 -46.38
CA ALA A 187 21.37 -32.99 -47.62
C ALA A 187 22.64 -32.10 -47.66
N LEU A 188 23.06 -31.54 -46.53
CA LEU A 188 24.34 -30.83 -46.43
C LEU A 188 25.52 -31.78 -46.70
N TYR A 189 25.53 -32.99 -46.14
CA TYR A 189 26.58 -33.97 -46.42
C TYR A 189 26.61 -34.36 -47.91
N GLN A 190 25.47 -34.64 -48.52
CA GLN A 190 25.40 -34.94 -49.97
C GLN A 190 25.97 -33.82 -50.83
N PHE A 191 25.71 -32.56 -50.46
CA PHE A 191 26.25 -31.40 -51.16
C PHE A 191 27.79 -31.33 -51.10
N PHE A 192 28.39 -31.65 -49.95
CA PHE A 192 29.84 -31.58 -49.77
C PHE A 192 30.59 -32.86 -50.21
N ASP A 193 29.90 -33.98 -50.40
CA ASP A 193 30.50 -35.27 -50.81
C ASP A 193 31.05 -35.25 -52.25
N GLU A 194 30.46 -34.46 -53.16
CA GLU A 194 30.86 -34.43 -54.58
C GLU A 194 32.05 -33.51 -54.91
N LYS A 195 32.51 -32.67 -53.96
CA LYS A 195 33.79 -31.91 -53.92
C LYS A 195 33.72 -30.84 -52.81
N ASP A 196 34.15 -31.15 -51.58
CA ASP A 196 34.30 -30.14 -50.50
C ASP A 196 35.54 -29.25 -50.73
N GLU A 197 35.52 -28.42 -51.77
CA GLU A 197 36.54 -27.38 -51.99
C GLU A 197 36.59 -26.34 -50.84
N THR A 198 35.55 -26.31 -50.00
CA THR A 198 35.35 -25.33 -48.93
C THR A 198 35.82 -25.76 -47.53
N GLN A 199 36.16 -27.04 -47.33
CA GLN A 199 36.44 -27.64 -46.02
C GLN A 199 35.36 -27.28 -44.98
N ALA A 200 34.10 -27.47 -45.37
CA ALA A 200 32.94 -27.14 -44.55
C ALA A 200 32.75 -28.17 -43.42
N CYS A 201 33.00 -29.45 -43.68
CA CYS A 201 32.96 -30.52 -42.69
C CYS A 201 34.23 -30.49 -41.82
N ARG A 202 34.09 -30.29 -40.51
CA ARG A 202 35.22 -30.12 -39.59
C ARG A 202 35.03 -30.90 -38.29
N THR A 203 36.15 -31.34 -37.74
CA THR A 203 36.22 -31.94 -36.41
C THR A 203 36.98 -31.00 -35.49
N TYR A 204 36.38 -30.63 -34.36
CA TYR A 204 36.98 -29.81 -33.33
C TYR A 204 37.30 -30.65 -32.10
N SER A 205 38.43 -30.38 -31.45
CA SER A 205 38.77 -30.98 -30.14
C SER A 205 37.81 -30.49 -29.06
N ALA A 206 37.82 -31.16 -27.91
CA ALA A 206 37.17 -30.64 -26.70
C ALA A 206 37.78 -29.27 -26.31
N GLN A 207 36.97 -28.41 -25.70
CA GLN A 207 37.29 -27.04 -25.29
C GLN A 207 37.59 -26.05 -26.43
N HIS A 208 37.14 -26.36 -27.65
CA HIS A 208 37.24 -25.45 -28.77
C HIS A 208 36.13 -24.39 -28.72
N LEU A 209 36.51 -23.13 -28.91
CA LEU A 209 35.61 -21.98 -28.93
C LEU A 209 34.96 -21.85 -30.33
N LEU A 210 33.63 -21.88 -30.38
CA LEU A 210 32.87 -21.68 -31.61
C LEU A 210 32.40 -20.22 -31.72
N THR A 211 31.79 -19.68 -30.66
CA THR A 211 31.34 -18.28 -30.60
C THR A 211 31.74 -17.65 -29.28
N GLU A 212 31.90 -16.34 -29.24
CA GLU A 212 32.18 -15.56 -28.03
C GLU A 212 31.11 -14.50 -27.82
N GLU A 213 30.55 -14.44 -26.61
CA GLU A 213 29.50 -13.48 -26.25
C GLU A 213 29.96 -12.03 -26.49
N GLY A 214 29.18 -11.26 -27.26
CA GLY A 214 29.48 -9.87 -27.60
C GLY A 214 30.33 -9.69 -28.86
N GLU A 215 30.90 -10.76 -29.41
CA GLU A 215 31.71 -10.71 -30.63
C GLU A 215 30.87 -10.99 -31.89
N PRO A 216 31.19 -10.36 -33.04
CA PRO A 216 30.50 -10.59 -34.29
C PRO A 216 30.72 -12.03 -34.78
N ASN A 217 29.64 -12.69 -35.20
CA ASN A 217 29.71 -14.04 -35.74
C ASN A 217 29.39 -14.07 -37.23
N ARG A 218 30.27 -14.71 -38.00
CA ARG A 218 30.17 -14.85 -39.46
C ARG A 218 29.87 -16.27 -39.92
N PHE A 219 29.80 -17.21 -38.99
CA PHE A 219 29.66 -18.63 -39.28
C PHE A 219 28.45 -19.24 -38.59
N LEU A 220 27.96 -20.30 -39.21
CA LEU A 220 26.91 -21.17 -38.70
C LEU A 220 27.52 -22.55 -38.53
N TRP A 221 27.29 -23.18 -37.37
CA TRP A 221 27.73 -24.56 -37.14
C TRP A 221 26.54 -25.48 -36.92
N PHE A 222 26.48 -26.55 -37.69
CA PHE A 222 25.60 -27.68 -37.46
C PHE A 222 26.33 -28.77 -36.72
N ILE A 223 25.83 -29.20 -35.56
CA ILE A 223 26.43 -30.30 -34.81
C ILE A 223 25.99 -31.62 -35.46
N THR A 224 26.95 -32.38 -35.98
CA THR A 224 26.71 -33.70 -36.56
C THR A 224 27.07 -34.82 -35.57
N GLU A 225 28.06 -34.60 -34.71
CA GLU A 225 28.42 -35.47 -33.59
C GLU A 225 29.07 -34.67 -32.46
N GLY A 226 28.93 -35.11 -31.20
CA GLY A 226 29.51 -34.45 -30.01
C GLY A 226 28.58 -33.51 -29.27
N GLU A 227 29.12 -32.81 -28.26
CA GLU A 227 28.40 -31.91 -27.37
C GLU A 227 29.02 -30.50 -27.33
N VAL A 228 28.16 -29.48 -27.37
CA VAL A 228 28.55 -28.06 -27.24
C VAL A 228 27.77 -27.42 -26.11
N ALA A 229 28.45 -26.75 -25.18
CA ALA A 229 27.81 -25.96 -24.13
C ALA A 229 27.79 -24.47 -24.47
N LEU A 230 26.68 -23.83 -24.17
CA LEU A 230 26.48 -22.38 -24.31
C LEU A 230 26.57 -21.72 -22.93
N TYR A 231 27.43 -20.73 -22.81
CA TYR A 231 27.64 -19.94 -21.61
C TYR A 231 27.17 -18.50 -21.81
N LYS A 232 26.69 -17.88 -20.73
CA LYS A 232 26.34 -16.46 -20.67
C LYS A 232 26.86 -15.84 -19.39
N ARG A 233 27.33 -14.58 -19.45
CA ARG A 233 27.67 -13.81 -18.24
C ARG A 233 26.39 -13.30 -17.54
N ASP A 234 26.31 -13.51 -16.22
CA ASP A 234 25.28 -12.90 -15.37
C ASP A 234 25.61 -11.44 -15.02
N ASP A 235 24.69 -10.75 -14.33
CA ASP A 235 24.85 -9.33 -13.95
C ASP A 235 26.05 -9.09 -13.01
N LEU A 236 26.62 -10.14 -12.42
CA LEU A 236 27.82 -10.11 -11.57
C LEU A 236 29.10 -10.47 -12.36
N GLY A 237 28.99 -10.69 -13.67
CA GLY A 237 30.09 -11.02 -14.57
C GLY A 237 30.53 -12.50 -14.54
N GLN A 238 29.83 -13.38 -13.82
CA GLN A 238 30.15 -14.81 -13.79
C GLN A 238 29.54 -15.55 -14.99
N GLN A 239 30.33 -16.41 -15.63
CA GLN A 239 29.84 -17.27 -16.71
C GLN A 239 29.02 -18.44 -16.15
N ARG A 240 27.79 -18.61 -16.65
CA ARG A 240 26.91 -19.75 -16.35
C ARG A 240 26.57 -20.53 -17.61
N GLU A 241 26.58 -21.86 -17.51
CA GLU A 241 26.07 -22.76 -18.56
C GLU A 241 24.54 -22.58 -18.66
N VAL A 242 24.06 -22.19 -19.84
CA VAL A 242 22.64 -21.93 -20.09
C VAL A 242 21.98 -23.14 -20.73
N VAL A 243 22.65 -23.73 -21.74
CA VAL A 243 22.12 -24.85 -22.53
C VAL A 243 23.27 -25.71 -23.05
N ARG A 244 23.05 -27.01 -23.10
CA ARG A 244 23.89 -27.97 -23.80
C ARG A 244 23.20 -28.47 -25.07
N HIS A 245 23.90 -28.40 -26.19
CA HIS A 245 23.45 -28.82 -27.50
C HIS A 245 24.19 -30.08 -27.96
N LYS A 246 23.48 -30.93 -28.71
CA LYS A 246 23.99 -32.19 -29.26
C LYS A 246 23.70 -32.25 -30.77
N LYS A 247 23.95 -33.41 -31.39
CA LYS A 247 23.62 -33.68 -32.80
C LYS A 247 22.25 -33.11 -33.21
N GLY A 248 22.22 -32.40 -34.34
CA GLY A 248 21.01 -31.78 -34.90
C GLY A 248 20.73 -30.36 -34.43
N ASN A 249 21.45 -29.84 -33.45
CA ASN A 249 21.35 -28.44 -33.04
C ASN A 249 22.29 -27.53 -33.87
N ILE A 250 21.93 -26.25 -33.89
CA ILE A 250 22.62 -25.19 -34.63
C ILE A 250 23.23 -24.20 -33.64
N ILE A 251 24.51 -23.88 -33.83
CA ILE A 251 25.22 -22.84 -33.09
C ILE A 251 25.39 -21.61 -33.98
N GLY A 252 25.16 -20.42 -33.42
CA GLY A 252 25.33 -19.16 -34.15
C GLY A 252 24.17 -18.75 -35.06
N GLY A 253 23.05 -19.48 -35.07
CA GLY A 253 21.91 -19.26 -35.97
C GLY A 253 21.35 -17.84 -35.97
N MET A 254 21.07 -17.27 -34.79
CA MET A 254 20.55 -15.89 -34.70
C MET A 254 21.57 -14.87 -35.19
N SER A 255 22.78 -14.86 -34.63
CA SER A 255 23.85 -13.93 -34.99
C SER A 255 24.22 -14.00 -36.48
N PHE A 256 24.13 -15.20 -37.08
CA PHE A 256 24.38 -15.40 -38.49
C PHE A 256 23.26 -14.80 -39.36
N VAL A 257 22.00 -14.99 -38.99
CA VAL A 257 20.85 -14.47 -39.77
C VAL A 257 20.67 -12.96 -39.56
N THR A 258 20.70 -12.47 -38.31
CA THR A 258 20.44 -11.05 -37.99
C THR A 258 21.66 -10.17 -38.17
N GLY A 259 22.88 -10.73 -38.14
CA GLY A 259 24.12 -9.96 -38.15
C GLY A 259 24.49 -9.34 -36.81
N GLU A 260 23.70 -9.59 -35.76
CA GLU A 260 23.99 -9.13 -34.40
C GLU A 260 25.17 -9.90 -33.79
N PRO A 261 25.86 -9.31 -32.78
CA PRO A 261 26.88 -10.03 -32.02
C PRO A 261 26.34 -11.30 -31.37
N SER A 262 27.23 -12.26 -31.13
CA SER A 262 26.85 -13.54 -30.52
C SER A 262 26.27 -13.31 -29.14
N PHE A 263 25.10 -13.88 -28.88
CA PHE A 263 24.42 -13.78 -27.59
C PHE A 263 25.07 -14.63 -26.47
N SER A 264 25.86 -15.62 -26.84
CA SER A 264 26.40 -16.61 -25.91
C SER A 264 27.75 -17.12 -26.40
N THR A 265 28.60 -17.48 -25.44
CA THR A 265 29.88 -18.14 -25.70
C THR A 265 29.64 -19.63 -25.89
N ALA A 266 30.03 -20.21 -27.02
CA ALA A 266 29.81 -21.63 -27.32
C ALA A 266 31.15 -22.38 -27.31
N ILE A 267 31.25 -23.42 -26.49
CA ILE A 267 32.47 -24.21 -26.31
C ILE A 267 32.16 -25.70 -26.47
N THR A 268 32.95 -26.42 -27.26
CA THR A 268 32.84 -27.87 -27.41
C THR A 268 33.22 -28.56 -26.11
N GLN A 269 32.44 -29.54 -25.65
CA GLN A 269 32.72 -30.32 -24.44
C GLN A 269 33.45 -31.63 -24.77
N THR A 270 33.13 -32.19 -25.92
CA THR A 270 33.76 -33.41 -26.45
C THR A 270 34.42 -33.09 -27.78
N GLN A 271 35.16 -34.05 -28.34
CA GLN A 271 35.44 -34.03 -29.77
C GLN A 271 34.09 -33.92 -30.51
N THR A 272 33.96 -32.89 -31.35
CA THR A 272 32.68 -32.51 -31.94
C THR A 272 32.86 -32.36 -33.45
N GLU A 273 32.05 -33.07 -34.21
CA GLU A 273 31.96 -32.94 -35.66
C GLU A 273 30.88 -31.93 -36.01
N VAL A 274 31.20 -31.02 -36.93
CA VAL A 274 30.30 -29.96 -37.33
C VAL A 274 30.41 -29.66 -38.83
N ILE A 275 29.32 -29.17 -39.40
CA ILE A 275 29.31 -28.53 -40.72
C ILE A 275 29.35 -27.02 -40.48
N LYS A 276 30.47 -26.39 -40.83
CA LYS A 276 30.71 -24.95 -40.68
C LYS A 276 30.41 -24.24 -42.00
N LEU A 277 29.43 -23.34 -41.97
CA LEU A 277 29.00 -22.56 -43.13
C LEU A 277 29.24 -21.06 -42.88
N ASP A 278 29.90 -20.39 -43.81
CA ASP A 278 29.86 -18.92 -43.88
C ASP A 278 28.70 -18.46 -44.78
N ARG A 279 28.53 -17.13 -44.92
CA ARG A 279 27.43 -16.56 -45.72
C ARG A 279 27.49 -16.94 -47.20
N ASP A 280 28.68 -17.04 -47.78
CA ASP A 280 28.87 -17.30 -49.20
C ASP A 280 28.62 -18.77 -49.51
N VAL A 281 29.14 -19.67 -48.67
CA VAL A 281 28.88 -21.12 -48.75
C VAL A 281 27.41 -21.41 -48.49
N PHE A 282 26.81 -20.76 -47.48
CA PHE A 282 25.39 -20.90 -47.20
C PHE A 282 24.52 -20.50 -48.39
N ALA A 283 24.81 -19.35 -49.02
CA ALA A 283 24.10 -18.92 -50.21
C ALA A 283 24.23 -19.94 -51.36
N LYS A 284 25.43 -20.47 -51.61
CA LYS A 284 25.66 -21.50 -52.65
C LYS A 284 24.85 -22.76 -52.42
N VAL A 285 24.84 -23.28 -51.18
CA VAL A 285 24.05 -24.46 -50.81
C VAL A 285 22.56 -24.23 -51.09
N MET A 286 22.04 -23.07 -50.69
CA MET A 286 20.61 -22.74 -50.85
C MET A 286 20.19 -22.50 -52.31
N HIS A 287 21.11 -22.09 -53.18
CA HIS A 287 20.84 -21.93 -54.61
C HIS A 287 20.92 -23.27 -55.38
N ASN A 288 21.80 -24.18 -54.96
CA ASN A 288 21.96 -25.47 -55.62
C ASN A 288 20.88 -26.49 -55.21
N ASP A 289 20.34 -26.40 -53.99
CA ASP A 289 19.21 -27.22 -53.56
C ASP A 289 18.08 -26.34 -53.00
N THR A 290 17.12 -26.05 -53.88
CA THR A 290 15.94 -25.23 -53.56
C THR A 290 14.97 -25.95 -52.61
N SER A 291 15.10 -27.27 -52.42
CA SER A 291 14.29 -28.06 -51.48
C SER A 291 14.82 -27.99 -50.04
N LEU A 292 16.07 -27.57 -49.85
CA LEU A 292 16.75 -27.44 -48.56
C LEU A 292 16.36 -26.16 -47.80
N LEU A 293 16.08 -25.07 -48.52
CA LEU A 293 15.76 -23.77 -47.94
C LEU A 293 14.49 -23.80 -47.04
N PRO A 294 13.37 -24.45 -47.41
CA PRO A 294 12.21 -24.59 -46.54
C PRO A 294 12.50 -25.41 -45.28
N LEU A 295 13.25 -26.51 -45.41
CA LEU A 295 13.63 -27.38 -44.28
C LEU A 295 14.48 -26.62 -43.25
N PHE A 296 15.49 -25.91 -43.75
CA PHE A 296 16.38 -25.09 -42.95
C PHE A 296 15.63 -23.94 -42.25
N THR A 297 14.77 -23.23 -42.99
CA THR A 297 13.97 -22.13 -42.45
C THR A 297 13.02 -22.61 -41.36
N ASN A 298 12.40 -23.79 -41.53
CA ASN A 298 11.55 -24.40 -40.52
C ASN A 298 12.34 -24.75 -39.25
N LEU A 299 13.54 -25.33 -39.39
CA LEU A 299 14.40 -25.70 -38.28
C LEU A 299 14.84 -24.46 -37.46
N LEU A 300 15.23 -23.38 -38.13
CA LEU A 300 15.56 -22.11 -37.48
C LEU A 300 14.34 -21.50 -36.76
N LEU A 301 13.19 -21.40 -37.44
CA LEU A 301 11.97 -20.85 -36.84
C LEU A 301 11.51 -21.64 -35.61
N ARG A 302 11.64 -22.97 -35.61
CA ARG A 302 11.31 -23.80 -34.44
C ARG A 302 12.26 -23.53 -33.26
N HIS A 303 13.57 -23.43 -33.51
CA HIS A 303 14.54 -23.08 -32.47
C HIS A 303 14.30 -21.67 -31.90
N PHE A 304 13.96 -20.69 -32.75
CA PHE A 304 13.64 -19.32 -32.30
C PHE A 304 12.37 -19.27 -31.47
N ASN A 305 11.29 -19.92 -31.93
CA ASN A 305 10.02 -19.96 -31.20
C ASN A 305 10.15 -20.59 -29.81
N ARG A 306 10.89 -21.70 -29.68
CA ARG A 306 11.15 -22.33 -28.37
C ARG A 306 11.90 -21.41 -27.40
N ARG A 307 12.90 -20.70 -27.91
CA ARG A 307 13.67 -19.74 -27.09
C ARG A 307 12.78 -18.59 -26.63
N LEU A 308 11.95 -18.04 -27.51
CA LEU A 308 11.00 -16.98 -27.16
C LEU A 308 9.97 -17.46 -26.13
N GLN A 309 9.38 -18.65 -26.32
CA GLN A 309 8.43 -19.22 -25.38
C GLN A 309 9.02 -19.37 -23.97
N ARG A 310 10.24 -19.91 -23.84
CA ARG A 310 10.92 -20.03 -22.53
C ARG A 310 11.11 -18.67 -21.85
N SER A 311 11.56 -17.66 -22.60
CA SER A 311 11.76 -16.31 -22.05
C SER A 311 10.45 -15.67 -21.57
N ILE A 312 9.34 -15.90 -22.29
CA ILE A 312 8.02 -15.40 -21.90
C ILE A 312 7.53 -16.11 -20.64
N THR A 313 7.64 -17.44 -20.57
CA THR A 313 7.23 -18.23 -19.39
C THR A 313 7.96 -17.79 -18.13
N THR A 314 9.29 -17.65 -18.18
CA THR A 314 10.08 -17.20 -17.02
C THR A 314 9.69 -15.80 -16.57
N LYS A 315 9.43 -14.88 -17.50
CA LYS A 315 8.99 -13.51 -17.17
C LYS A 315 7.60 -13.49 -16.50
N LEU A 316 6.69 -14.35 -16.98
CA LEU A 316 5.35 -14.49 -16.39
C LEU A 316 5.39 -15.12 -14.99
N GLU A 317 6.22 -16.15 -14.77
CA GLU A 317 6.42 -16.73 -13.44
C GLU A 317 6.98 -15.72 -12.46
N LEU A 318 8.00 -14.95 -12.87
CA LEU A 318 8.58 -13.89 -12.04
C LEU A 318 7.53 -12.84 -11.67
N GLN A 319 6.75 -12.37 -12.64
CA GLN A 319 5.70 -11.38 -12.37
C GLN A 319 4.65 -11.91 -11.39
N LYS A 320 4.23 -13.18 -11.53
CA LYS A 320 3.30 -13.83 -10.59
C LYS A 320 3.89 -13.95 -9.19
N THR A 321 5.18 -14.24 -9.05
CA THR A 321 5.83 -14.28 -7.74
C THR A 321 5.92 -12.90 -7.08
N LEU A 322 6.14 -11.84 -7.86
CA LEU A 322 6.15 -10.47 -7.36
C LEU A 322 4.75 -10.04 -6.88
N GLU A 323 3.71 -10.28 -7.67
CA GLU A 323 2.32 -9.98 -7.29
C GLU A 323 1.90 -10.74 -6.01
N SER A 324 2.29 -12.02 -5.91
CA SER A 324 2.03 -12.82 -4.71
C SER A 324 2.78 -12.30 -3.48
N LEU A 325 4.02 -11.82 -3.66
CA LEU A 325 4.82 -11.25 -2.57
C LEU A 325 4.24 -9.93 -2.09
N GLU A 326 3.84 -9.06 -3.01
CA GLU A 326 3.21 -7.76 -2.72
C GLU A 326 1.88 -7.94 -1.97
N SER A 327 1.04 -8.90 -2.40
CA SER A 327 -0.20 -9.23 -1.70
C SER A 327 0.03 -9.78 -0.28
N ALA A 328 1.00 -10.68 -0.11
CA ALA A 328 1.36 -11.19 1.21
C ALA A 328 1.90 -10.09 2.14
N HIS A 329 2.67 -9.15 1.59
CA HIS A 329 3.19 -7.99 2.31
C HIS A 329 2.06 -7.07 2.80
N GLN A 330 1.09 -6.76 1.94
CA GLN A 330 -0.04 -5.92 2.29
C GLN A 330 -0.91 -6.55 3.39
N GLN A 331 -1.13 -7.86 3.35
CA GLN A 331 -1.83 -8.59 4.41
C GLN A 331 -1.09 -8.55 5.76
N LEU A 332 0.25 -8.61 5.75
CA LEU A 332 1.05 -8.50 6.97
C LEU A 332 0.94 -7.09 7.57
N MET A 333 1.00 -6.05 6.74
CA MET A 333 0.80 -4.67 7.18
C MET A 333 -0.58 -4.46 7.82
N GLU A 334 -1.65 -4.99 7.21
CA GLU A 334 -2.99 -4.90 7.80
C GLU A 334 -3.10 -5.61 9.16
N ARG A 335 -2.47 -6.80 9.29
CA ARG A 335 -2.44 -7.53 10.57
C ARG A 335 -1.68 -6.77 11.65
N GLU A 336 -0.55 -6.15 11.31
CA GLU A 336 0.21 -5.33 12.26
C GLU A 336 -0.58 -4.09 12.68
N LYS A 337 -1.23 -3.41 11.71
CA LYS A 337 -2.12 -2.28 11.99
C LYS A 337 -3.22 -2.68 12.96
N MET A 338 -3.87 -3.83 12.74
CA MET A 338 -4.90 -4.36 13.64
C MET A 338 -4.37 -4.74 15.02
N ALA A 339 -3.17 -5.30 15.11
CA ALA A 339 -2.54 -5.65 16.39
C ALA A 339 -2.19 -4.39 17.21
N MET A 340 -1.60 -3.37 16.57
CA MET A 340 -1.34 -2.07 17.19
C MET A 340 -2.62 -1.37 17.60
N LEU A 341 -3.63 -1.34 16.72
CA LEU A 341 -4.94 -0.79 17.04
C LEU A 341 -5.56 -1.54 18.22
N GLY A 342 -5.44 -2.86 18.29
CA GLY A 342 -5.91 -3.68 19.41
C GLY A 342 -5.24 -3.34 20.75
N GLN A 343 -3.91 -3.16 20.76
CA GLN A 343 -3.18 -2.73 21.97
C GLN A 343 -3.55 -1.30 22.38
N LEU A 344 -3.65 -0.38 21.41
CA LEU A 344 -4.09 0.99 21.66
C LEU A 344 -5.50 1.01 22.22
N VAL A 345 -6.44 0.29 21.61
CA VAL A 345 -7.84 0.19 22.07
C VAL A 345 -7.90 -0.39 23.48
N ALA A 346 -7.12 -1.41 23.81
CA ALA A 346 -7.09 -1.98 25.16
C ALA A 346 -6.54 -0.99 26.21
N GLY A 347 -5.44 -0.29 25.89
CA GLY A 347 -4.85 0.74 26.75
C GLY A 347 -5.76 1.96 26.91
N VAL A 348 -6.38 2.40 25.81
CA VAL A 348 -7.34 3.49 25.74
C VAL A 348 -8.62 3.15 26.50
N ALA A 349 -9.15 1.94 26.36
CA ALA A 349 -10.31 1.51 27.11
C ALA A 349 -10.05 1.59 28.61
N HIS A 350 -8.86 1.16 29.05
CA HIS A 350 -8.46 1.29 30.45
C HIS A 350 -8.34 2.77 30.88
N GLU A 351 -7.77 3.61 30.03
CA GLU A 351 -7.59 5.04 30.28
C GLU A 351 -8.85 5.90 30.15
N LEU A 352 -9.86 5.43 29.42
CA LEU A 352 -11.21 6.00 29.39
C LEU A 352 -12.02 5.57 30.62
N ASN A 353 -11.90 4.29 31.00
CA ASN A 353 -12.62 3.75 32.16
C ASN A 353 -12.22 4.46 33.46
N ASN A 354 -10.96 4.87 33.60
CA ASN A 354 -10.46 5.57 34.80
C ASN A 354 -11.17 6.91 35.08
N PRO A 355 -11.18 7.90 34.16
CA PRO A 355 -11.90 9.16 34.32
C PRO A 355 -13.43 8.95 34.33
N VAL A 356 -13.97 7.99 33.56
CA VAL A 356 -15.40 7.66 33.61
C VAL A 356 -15.81 7.19 35.01
N ALA A 357 -15.03 6.30 35.63
CA ALA A 357 -15.29 5.83 36.99
C ALA A 357 -15.16 6.98 38.02
N ALA A 358 -14.23 7.91 37.81
CA ALA A 358 -14.10 9.10 38.64
C ALA A 358 -15.30 10.05 38.50
N ILE A 359 -15.81 10.24 37.28
CA ILE A 359 -17.04 11.02 37.02
C ILE A 359 -18.24 10.35 37.70
N LEU A 360 -18.41 9.03 37.54
CA LEU A 360 -19.52 8.30 38.15
C LEU A 360 -19.54 8.45 39.68
N ARG A 361 -18.39 8.24 40.34
CA ARG A 361 -18.26 8.45 41.80
C ARG A 361 -18.50 9.90 42.21
N GLY A 362 -18.02 10.85 41.40
CA GLY A 362 -18.26 12.27 41.62
C GLY A 362 -19.74 12.62 41.54
N THR A 363 -20.46 12.11 40.55
CA THR A 363 -21.91 12.32 40.39
C THR A 363 -22.70 11.72 41.55
N GLU A 364 -22.32 10.53 42.03
CA GLU A 364 -22.94 9.91 43.22
C GLU A 364 -22.72 10.79 44.47
N THR A 365 -21.50 11.29 44.66
CA THR A 365 -21.18 12.23 45.74
C THR A 365 -22.01 13.51 45.63
N LEU A 366 -22.15 14.08 44.44
CA LEU A 366 -23.00 15.25 44.23
C LEU A 366 -24.46 14.97 44.56
N PHE A 367 -25.00 13.82 44.17
CA PHE A 367 -26.38 13.45 44.47
C PHE A 367 -26.65 13.39 45.98
N SER A 368 -25.71 12.84 46.76
CA SER A 368 -25.82 12.79 48.23
C SER A 368 -25.69 14.15 48.91
N HIS A 369 -24.89 15.07 48.35
CA HIS A 369 -24.58 16.35 49.00
C HIS A 369 -25.43 17.53 48.54
N ILE A 370 -26.01 17.48 47.33
CA ILE A 370 -26.80 18.59 46.78
C ILE A 370 -28.13 18.79 47.52
N GLY A 371 -28.74 17.70 48.02
CA GLY A 371 -29.95 17.78 48.87
C GLY A 371 -29.69 18.59 50.14
N HIS A 372 -28.55 18.34 50.80
CA HIS A 372 -28.12 19.10 51.99
C HIS A 372 -27.84 20.59 51.72
N LEU A 373 -27.55 20.97 50.47
CA LEU A 373 -27.36 22.36 50.08
C LEU A 373 -28.67 23.09 49.79
N ILE A 374 -29.74 22.36 49.47
CA ILE A 374 -31.06 22.90 49.08
C ILE A 374 -32.05 22.90 50.26
N GLU A 375 -31.98 21.91 51.15
CA GLU A 375 -32.92 21.72 52.27
C GLU A 375 -32.55 22.52 53.54
N GLY A 376 -31.64 23.50 53.44
CA GLY A 376 -31.21 24.31 54.58
C GLY A 376 -32.25 25.36 55.01
N GLU A 377 -33.02 25.08 56.06
CA GLU A 377 -33.85 26.08 56.75
C GLU A 377 -32.94 27.02 57.60
N GLU A 378 -32.82 28.28 57.17
CA GLU A 378 -32.23 29.45 57.87
C GLU A 378 -30.70 29.45 58.13
N ARG A 379 -29.89 30.22 57.36
CA ARG A 379 -28.71 31.02 57.82
C ARG A 379 -28.04 31.84 56.68
N ALA A 380 -28.46 33.10 56.51
CA ALA A 380 -27.95 34.02 55.48
C ALA A 380 -26.40 34.24 55.42
N PRO A 381 -25.62 34.28 56.53
CA PRO A 381 -24.17 34.51 56.45
C PRO A 381 -23.37 33.29 55.96
N THR A 382 -23.82 32.08 56.34
CA THR A 382 -23.12 30.83 56.01
C THR A 382 -23.35 30.41 54.56
N GLU A 383 -24.53 30.71 54.01
CA GLU A 383 -24.87 30.47 52.60
C GLU A 383 -24.00 31.31 51.65
N GLN A 384 -23.77 32.59 51.97
CA GLN A 384 -22.95 33.48 51.13
C GLN A 384 -21.47 33.05 51.13
N LEU A 385 -20.92 32.74 52.31
CA LEU A 385 -19.56 32.21 52.43
C LEU A 385 -19.43 30.82 51.78
N GLY A 386 -20.45 29.96 51.93
CA GLY A 386 -20.51 28.65 51.29
C GLY A 386 -20.51 28.74 49.77
N ALA A 387 -21.32 29.64 49.18
CA ALA A 387 -21.37 29.85 47.74
C ALA A 387 -20.02 30.35 47.18
N GLN A 388 -19.37 31.29 47.87
CA GLN A 388 -18.02 31.75 47.51
C GLN A 388 -16.99 30.62 47.59
N LEU A 389 -17.07 29.79 48.63
CA LEU A 389 -16.17 28.68 48.84
C LEU A 389 -16.35 27.56 47.81
N LEU A 390 -17.58 27.31 47.37
CA LEU A 390 -17.90 26.43 46.25
C LEU A 390 -17.26 26.95 44.95
N GLN A 391 -17.47 28.23 44.62
CA GLN A 391 -16.91 28.84 43.41
C GLN A 391 -15.37 28.82 43.43
N LYS A 392 -14.77 29.08 44.59
CA LYS A 392 -13.32 28.98 44.80
C LYS A 392 -12.84 27.54 44.61
N ALA A 393 -13.53 26.55 45.19
CA ALA A 393 -13.18 25.13 45.05
C ALA A 393 -13.30 24.62 43.60
N MET A 394 -14.22 25.18 42.81
CA MET A 394 -14.34 24.88 41.37
C MET A 394 -13.12 25.30 40.55
N GLN A 395 -12.36 26.30 41.02
CA GLN A 395 -11.22 26.88 40.28
C GLN A 395 -9.86 26.64 40.95
N ALA A 396 -9.84 26.32 42.24
CA ALA A 396 -8.63 26.20 43.04
C ALA A 396 -7.73 25.07 42.54
N LYS A 397 -6.42 25.29 42.41
CA LYS A 397 -5.46 24.22 42.08
C LYS A 397 -5.25 23.30 43.30
N PRO A 398 -5.10 21.97 43.12
CA PRO A 398 -4.79 21.09 44.24
C PRO A 398 -3.40 21.43 44.79
N ILE A 399 -3.30 21.58 46.11
CA ILE A 399 -2.02 21.71 46.81
C ILE A 399 -1.49 20.32 47.17
N SER A 400 -0.17 20.19 47.32
CA SER A 400 0.42 18.91 47.70
C SER A 400 0.04 18.51 49.14
N THR A 401 -0.03 17.21 49.43
CA THR A 401 -0.30 16.72 50.80
C THR A 401 0.80 17.11 51.81
N SER A 402 2.00 17.46 51.33
CA SER A 402 3.09 18.04 52.12
C SER A 402 2.82 19.49 52.48
N GLU A 403 2.36 20.31 51.52
CA GLU A 403 2.00 21.71 51.76
C GLU A 403 0.76 21.83 52.63
N GLU A 404 -0.26 20.99 52.39
CA GLU A 404 -1.47 20.92 53.21
C GLU A 404 -1.12 20.62 54.68
N ARG A 405 -0.21 19.67 54.92
CA ARG A 405 0.29 19.35 56.27
C ARG A 405 1.09 20.50 56.89
N HIS A 406 1.90 21.20 56.09
CA HIS A 406 2.69 22.32 56.57
C HIS A 406 1.80 23.49 57.02
N LYS A 407 0.86 23.89 56.16
CA LYS A 407 -0.15 24.92 56.47
C LYS A 407 -1.01 24.54 57.66
N ALA A 408 -1.44 23.27 57.76
CA ALA A 408 -2.23 22.81 58.90
C ALA A 408 -1.47 22.91 60.22
N LYS A 409 -0.15 22.64 60.22
CA LYS A 409 0.70 22.78 61.40
C LYS A 409 0.88 24.23 61.81
N GLN A 410 1.10 25.14 60.85
CA GLN A 410 1.19 26.58 61.12
C GLN A 410 -0.11 27.13 61.72
N LEU A 411 -1.26 26.70 61.20
CA LEU A 411 -2.56 27.13 61.70
C LEU A 411 -2.87 26.51 63.07
N GLU A 412 -2.45 25.26 63.32
CA GLU A 412 -2.58 24.59 64.62
C GLU A 412 -1.83 25.32 65.74
N GLU A 413 -0.65 25.87 65.45
CA GLU A 413 0.11 26.69 66.40
C GLU A 413 -0.66 27.96 66.80
N LEU A 414 -1.54 28.46 65.93
CA LEU A 414 -2.32 29.67 66.14
C LEU A 414 -3.64 29.42 66.89
N ILE A 415 -4.33 28.31 66.60
CA ILE A 415 -5.68 28.01 67.13
C ILE A 415 -5.72 26.90 68.19
N HIS A 416 -4.60 26.20 68.42
CA HIS A 416 -4.43 25.09 69.36
C HIS A 416 -5.42 23.91 69.19
N HIS A 417 -6.07 23.82 68.03
CA HIS A 417 -7.02 22.76 67.68
C HIS A 417 -6.67 22.11 66.34
N ARG A 418 -5.98 20.96 66.42
CA ARG A 418 -5.48 20.22 65.25
C ARG A 418 -6.55 19.84 64.21
N LEU A 419 -7.70 19.36 64.67
CA LEU A 419 -8.80 18.93 63.79
C LEU A 419 -9.39 20.11 63.02
N ILE A 420 -9.61 21.24 63.69
CA ILE A 420 -10.13 22.47 63.10
C ILE A 420 -9.11 23.06 62.12
N ALA A 421 -7.82 23.09 62.49
CA ALA A 421 -6.74 23.61 61.65
C ALA A 421 -6.62 22.83 60.34
N LYS A 422 -6.64 21.49 60.43
CA LYS A 422 -6.62 20.62 59.25
C LYS A 422 -7.86 20.86 58.36
N LYS A 423 -9.03 21.04 58.96
CA LYS A 423 -10.28 21.26 58.23
C LYS A 423 -10.31 22.64 57.55
N MET A 424 -9.84 23.69 58.22
CA MET A 424 -9.74 25.04 57.65
C MET A 424 -8.77 25.09 56.46
N VAL A 425 -7.60 24.46 56.55
CA VAL A 425 -6.64 24.39 55.43
C VAL A 425 -7.22 23.61 54.25
N LYS A 426 -7.87 22.48 54.51
CA LYS A 426 -8.53 21.67 53.47
C LYS A 426 -9.60 22.47 52.72
N LEU A 427 -10.34 23.32 53.43
CA LEU A 427 -11.38 24.19 52.83
C LEU A 427 -10.80 25.46 52.19
N GLY A 428 -9.50 25.75 52.34
CA GLY A 428 -8.85 26.96 51.84
C GLY A 428 -9.26 28.23 52.60
N LEU A 429 -9.49 28.09 53.91
CA LEU A 429 -9.86 29.11 54.90
C LEU A 429 -8.70 29.42 55.87
N ASP A 430 -7.47 29.08 55.50
CA ASP A 430 -6.26 29.29 56.30
C ASP A 430 -5.87 30.77 56.47
N ASP A 431 -6.37 31.63 55.58
CA ASP A 431 -6.17 33.08 55.61
C ASP A 431 -7.44 33.86 56.04
N ASP A 432 -8.51 33.17 56.47
CA ASP A 432 -9.78 33.80 56.86
C ASP A 432 -9.73 34.27 58.33
N GLU A 433 -9.45 35.55 58.54
CA GLU A 433 -9.31 36.14 59.88
C GLU A 433 -10.55 35.95 60.77
N ALA A 434 -11.76 35.99 60.19
CA ALA A 434 -13.00 35.83 60.94
C ALA A 434 -13.15 34.39 61.46
N MET A 435 -12.84 33.40 60.60
CA MET A 435 -12.85 32.00 60.99
C MET A 435 -11.71 31.63 61.96
N ILE A 436 -10.53 32.24 61.83
CA ILE A 436 -9.41 32.06 62.78
C ILE A 436 -9.80 32.57 64.17
N GLN A 437 -10.43 33.75 64.26
CA GLN A 437 -10.89 34.30 65.53
C GLN A 437 -12.03 33.49 66.14
N LEU A 438 -12.94 32.97 65.31
CA LEU A 438 -14.01 32.08 65.76
C LEU A 438 -13.45 30.76 66.30
N ALA A 439 -12.45 30.16 65.61
CA ALA A 439 -11.79 28.94 66.03
C ALA A 439 -11.03 29.10 67.36
N LYS A 440 -10.45 30.28 67.61
CA LYS A 440 -9.79 30.62 68.89
C LYS A 440 -10.76 30.82 70.04
N SER A 441 -11.86 31.54 69.80
CA SER A 441 -12.78 31.98 70.85
C SER A 441 -13.89 30.97 71.16
N ARG A 442 -14.38 30.25 70.14
CA ARG A 442 -15.54 29.34 70.21
C ARG A 442 -15.35 28.13 69.27
N PRO A 443 -14.47 27.18 69.61
CA PRO A 443 -14.10 26.07 68.73
C PRO A 443 -15.27 25.16 68.36
N GLU A 444 -16.23 24.94 69.27
CA GLU A 444 -17.42 24.11 68.99
C GLU A 444 -18.33 24.71 67.91
N ILE A 445 -18.48 26.04 67.91
CA ILE A 445 -19.28 26.75 66.89
C ILE A 445 -18.52 26.79 65.56
N ALA A 446 -17.19 27.02 65.61
CA ALA A 446 -16.33 26.95 64.42
C ALA A 446 -16.41 25.57 63.76
N GLN A 447 -16.38 24.49 64.55
CA GLN A 447 -16.50 23.13 64.03
C GLN A 447 -17.84 22.90 63.32
N LYS A 448 -18.96 23.30 63.93
CA LYS A 448 -20.29 23.16 63.33
C LYS A 448 -20.44 23.99 62.04
N GLN A 449 -19.84 25.17 61.98
CA GLN A 449 -19.84 26.00 60.78
C GLN A 449 -18.94 25.41 59.67
N LEU A 450 -17.78 24.85 60.02
CA LEU A 450 -16.90 24.15 59.08
C LEU A 450 -17.53 22.87 58.51
N GLU A 451 -18.35 22.15 59.29
CA GLU A 451 -19.14 21.01 58.81
C GLU A 451 -20.17 21.43 57.75
N GLN A 452 -20.82 22.59 57.94
CA GLN A 452 -21.76 23.14 56.94
C GLN A 452 -21.02 23.58 55.66
N LEU A 453 -19.88 24.26 55.80
CA LEU A 453 -19.07 24.73 54.66
C LEU A 453 -18.38 23.59 53.90
N GLU A 454 -18.14 22.44 54.55
CA GLU A 454 -17.52 21.26 53.93
C GLU A 454 -18.36 20.73 52.76
N SER A 455 -19.70 20.73 52.88
CA SER A 455 -20.58 20.32 51.78
C SER A 455 -20.45 21.23 50.55
N TYR A 456 -20.31 22.55 50.73
CA TYR A 456 -20.10 23.49 49.63
C TYR A 456 -18.74 23.27 48.94
N HIS A 457 -17.68 23.07 49.74
CA HIS A 457 -16.35 22.76 49.22
C HIS A 457 -16.30 21.45 48.45
N LEU A 458 -16.90 20.40 49.03
CA LEU A 458 -16.90 19.07 48.45
C LEU A 458 -17.66 19.06 47.12
N THR A 459 -18.81 19.75 47.07
CA THR A 459 -19.56 19.96 45.82
C THR A 459 -18.73 20.69 44.77
N GLY A 460 -18.09 21.81 45.12
CA GLY A 460 -17.27 22.59 44.18
C GLY A 460 -16.04 21.83 43.66
N SER A 461 -15.33 21.13 44.55
CA SER A 461 -14.17 20.31 44.19
C SER A 461 -14.55 19.07 43.37
N THR A 462 -15.71 18.47 43.65
CA THR A 462 -16.24 17.33 42.88
C THR A 462 -16.67 17.76 41.48
N LEU A 463 -17.37 18.90 41.34
CA LEU A 463 -17.71 19.47 40.03
C LEU A 463 -16.47 19.75 39.19
N ARG A 464 -15.43 20.32 39.80
CA ARG A 464 -14.13 20.51 39.14
C ARG A 464 -13.51 19.19 38.69
N SER A 465 -13.50 18.18 39.56
CA SER A 465 -12.96 16.85 39.23
C SER A 465 -13.69 16.24 38.03
N ILE A 466 -15.03 16.34 37.99
CA ILE A 466 -15.85 15.90 36.86
C ILE A 466 -15.47 16.65 35.59
N GLN A 467 -15.36 17.98 35.65
CA GLN A 467 -14.98 18.80 34.49
C GLN A 467 -13.59 18.44 33.95
N VAL A 468 -12.60 18.26 34.82
CA VAL A 468 -11.24 17.85 34.43
C VAL A 468 -11.24 16.46 33.80
N CYS A 469 -11.96 15.50 34.39
CA CYS A 469 -12.08 14.15 33.83
C CYS A 469 -12.83 14.14 32.49
N ALA A 470 -13.88 14.93 32.34
CA ALA A 470 -14.65 15.05 31.10
C ALA A 470 -13.81 15.68 29.98
N GLN A 471 -13.04 16.73 30.29
CA GLN A 471 -12.10 17.32 29.33
C GLN A 471 -11.04 16.31 28.91
N ARG A 472 -10.47 15.54 29.86
CA ARG A 472 -9.50 14.48 29.54
C ARG A 472 -10.07 13.40 28.62
N ILE A 473 -11.33 13.01 28.80
CA ILE A 473 -12.02 12.09 27.88
C ILE A 473 -12.17 12.72 26.50
N ALA A 474 -12.59 13.99 26.41
CA ALA A 474 -12.76 14.69 25.14
C ALA A 474 -11.43 14.79 24.36
N ASP A 475 -10.34 15.12 25.05
CA ASP A 475 -8.99 15.20 24.47
C ASP A 475 -8.53 13.82 23.97
N MET A 476 -8.76 12.76 24.75
CA MET A 476 -8.40 11.39 24.38
C MET A 476 -9.20 10.90 23.16
N VAL A 477 -10.51 11.16 23.11
CA VAL A 477 -11.36 10.85 21.95
C VAL A 477 -10.93 11.65 20.72
N LYS A 478 -10.50 12.90 20.88
CA LYS A 478 -9.96 13.72 19.79
C LYS A 478 -8.68 13.11 19.22
N SER A 479 -7.74 12.68 20.06
CA SER A 479 -6.51 12.01 19.62
C SER A 479 -6.79 10.64 18.97
N LEU A 480 -7.78 9.88 19.46
CA LEU A 480 -8.22 8.61 18.86
C LEU A 480 -8.88 8.75 17.50
N LYS A 481 -9.59 9.86 17.28
CA LYS A 481 -10.24 10.16 15.99
C LYS A 481 -9.22 10.27 14.84
N GLY A 482 -7.95 10.54 15.14
CA GLY A 482 -6.84 10.48 14.18
C GLY A 482 -6.51 9.05 13.72
N TYR A 483 -6.64 8.05 14.60
CA TYR A 483 -6.33 6.63 14.32
C TYR A 483 -7.49 5.88 13.64
N ALA A 484 -8.73 6.31 13.85
CA ALA A 484 -9.94 5.58 13.46
C ALA A 484 -10.51 5.99 12.09
N ARG A 485 -9.87 6.91 11.35
CA ARG A 485 -10.29 7.26 9.98
C ARG A 485 -9.62 6.31 8.97
N PRO A 486 -10.36 5.40 8.33
CA PRO A 486 -9.80 4.51 7.31
C PRO A 486 -9.49 5.23 5.99
N ASP A 487 -9.99 6.46 5.80
CA ASP A 487 -10.12 7.09 4.47
C ASP A 487 -9.18 8.29 4.20
N ASP A 488 -8.24 8.61 5.10
CA ASP A 488 -7.36 9.78 4.95
C ASP A 488 -5.92 9.40 4.61
N GLU A 489 -5.73 8.44 3.68
CA GLU A 489 -4.44 8.17 3.01
C GLU A 489 -4.11 9.24 1.95
N THR A 490 -4.47 10.50 2.24
CA THR A 490 -4.22 11.62 1.34
C THR A 490 -3.04 12.43 1.85
N TYR A 491 -2.12 12.76 0.94
CA TYR A 491 -1.02 13.65 1.27
C TYR A 491 -1.55 15.06 1.53
N ARG A 492 -1.18 15.63 2.66
CA ARG A 492 -1.56 16.98 3.05
C ARG A 492 -0.41 17.69 3.75
N LEU A 493 -0.42 19.02 3.69
CA LEU A 493 0.47 19.85 4.49
C LEU A 493 0.06 19.71 5.96
N SER A 494 0.98 19.26 6.81
CA SER A 494 0.71 19.03 8.23
C SER A 494 1.90 19.42 9.09
N ASP A 495 1.59 19.84 10.31
CA ASP A 495 2.58 20.06 11.35
C ASP A 495 2.92 18.70 11.99
N ILE A 496 4.19 18.31 11.90
CA ILE A 496 4.65 17.04 12.47
C ILE A 496 4.71 17.07 14.00
N HIS A 497 4.85 18.26 14.61
CA HIS A 497 4.88 18.40 16.06
C HIS A 497 3.52 18.03 16.67
N GLU A 498 2.41 18.38 16.02
CA GLU A 498 1.07 17.97 16.46
C GLU A 498 0.95 16.43 16.54
N GLY A 499 1.42 15.72 15.51
CA GLY A 499 1.38 14.26 15.49
C GLY A 499 2.27 13.60 16.56
N ILE A 500 3.43 14.19 16.87
CA ILE A 500 4.31 13.72 17.95
C ILE A 500 3.66 13.96 19.32
N GLU A 501 3.11 15.15 19.57
CA GLU A 501 2.42 15.47 20.83
C GLU A 501 1.20 14.59 21.05
N ASP A 502 0.38 14.36 20.03
CA ASP A 502 -0.75 13.42 20.11
C ASP A 502 -0.30 12.02 20.51
N THR A 503 0.85 11.57 19.99
CA THR A 503 1.43 10.27 20.33
C THR A 503 1.94 10.25 21.78
N LEU A 504 2.57 11.33 22.25
CA LEU A 504 3.04 11.44 23.64
C LEU A 504 1.87 11.41 24.64
N VAL A 505 0.74 12.04 24.31
CA VAL A 505 -0.48 12.00 25.12
C VAL A 505 -0.97 10.56 25.29
N ILE A 506 -0.93 9.75 24.24
CA ILE A 506 -1.32 8.33 24.29
C ILE A 506 -0.41 7.54 25.25
N PHE A 507 0.89 7.84 25.27
CA PHE A 507 1.86 7.18 26.14
C PHE A 507 2.02 7.82 27.51
N GLU A 508 1.22 8.84 27.87
CA GLU A 508 1.36 9.63 29.10
C GLU A 508 1.54 8.74 30.34
N ASN A 509 0.71 7.71 30.52
CA ASN A 509 0.80 6.84 31.70
C ASN A 509 2.03 5.96 31.77
N ARG A 510 2.55 5.53 30.61
CA ARG A 510 3.80 4.76 30.56
C ARG A 510 4.99 5.69 30.79
N LEU A 511 4.89 6.94 30.37
CA LEU A 511 5.91 7.98 30.55
C LEU A 511 5.89 8.65 31.93
N LYS A 512 4.82 8.53 32.73
CA LYS A 512 4.69 9.15 34.07
C LYS A 512 5.84 8.88 35.04
N ARG A 513 6.56 7.77 34.87
CA ARG A 513 7.71 7.37 35.72
C ARG A 513 9.06 7.74 35.11
N HIS A 514 9.05 8.41 33.97
CA HIS A 514 10.19 8.69 33.11
C HIS A 514 10.20 10.18 32.73
N SER A 515 11.32 10.66 32.23
CA SER A 515 11.52 12.06 31.84
C SER A 515 11.33 12.20 30.34
N VAL A 516 10.57 13.19 29.89
CA VAL A 516 10.45 13.52 28.46
C VAL A 516 10.96 14.94 28.25
N GLU A 517 12.04 15.06 27.48
CA GLU A 517 12.70 16.32 27.13
C GLU A 517 12.39 16.65 25.66
N LYS A 518 11.97 17.88 25.37
CA LYS A 518 11.48 18.28 24.04
C LYS A 518 12.19 19.54 23.58
N GLU A 519 12.84 19.47 22.43
CA GLU A 519 13.55 20.58 21.80
C GLU A 519 13.11 20.70 20.33
N TYR A 520 12.05 21.47 20.10
CA TYR A 520 11.48 21.65 18.77
C TYR A 520 12.03 22.90 18.08
N ALA A 521 12.77 22.72 16.98
CA ALA A 521 13.03 23.83 16.06
C ALA A 521 11.78 24.23 15.28
N GLN A 522 11.75 25.48 14.81
CA GLN A 522 10.70 25.98 13.92
C GLN A 522 10.83 25.28 12.55
N LEU A 523 9.86 24.43 12.20
CA LEU A 523 9.80 23.73 10.92
C LEU A 523 8.60 24.21 10.08
N PRO A 524 8.71 24.25 8.74
CA PRO A 524 7.56 24.50 7.88
C PRO A 524 6.62 23.28 7.85
N LEU A 525 5.37 23.49 7.42
CA LEU A 525 4.42 22.40 7.20
C LEU A 525 4.98 21.41 6.18
N ILE A 526 4.91 20.12 6.51
CA ILE A 526 5.45 19.03 5.69
C ILE A 526 4.32 18.41 4.89
N TYR A 527 4.54 18.18 3.58
CA TYR A 527 3.58 17.46 2.74
C TYR A 527 3.73 15.96 2.96
N CYS A 528 2.83 15.37 3.75
CA CYS A 528 2.95 13.99 4.21
C CYS A 528 1.59 13.30 4.37
N LEU A 529 1.62 11.99 4.63
CA LEU A 529 0.51 11.17 5.11
C LEU A 529 0.55 11.15 6.65
N PRO A 530 -0.24 11.97 7.35
CA PRO A 530 -0.02 12.16 8.80
C PRO A 530 -0.31 10.93 9.62
N ILE A 531 -1.30 10.11 9.22
CA ILE A 531 -1.63 8.84 9.89
C ILE A 531 -0.46 7.86 9.78
N ALA A 532 0.18 7.79 8.60
CA ALA A 532 1.34 6.93 8.39
C ALA A 532 2.54 7.40 9.23
N LEU A 533 2.83 8.70 9.28
CA LEU A 533 3.88 9.23 10.14
C LEU A 533 3.57 9.05 11.63
N GLN A 534 2.31 9.15 12.04
CA GLN A 534 1.90 8.89 13.42
C GLN A 534 2.17 7.43 13.83
N GLN A 535 2.05 6.48 12.91
CA GLN A 535 2.48 5.10 13.11
C GLN A 535 3.99 4.99 13.37
N VAL A 536 4.79 5.79 12.66
CA VAL A 536 6.25 5.88 12.90
C VAL A 536 6.53 6.37 14.31
N TRP A 537 5.93 7.50 14.71
CA TRP A 537 6.14 8.08 16.04
C TRP A 537 5.73 7.10 17.14
N THR A 538 4.59 6.42 16.97
CA THR A 538 4.09 5.42 17.91
C THR A 538 5.09 4.28 18.11
N ASN A 539 5.66 3.76 17.01
CA ASN A 539 6.63 2.68 17.06
C ASN A 539 7.96 3.12 17.70
N LEU A 540 8.49 4.28 17.32
CA LEU A 540 9.75 4.79 17.86
C LEU A 540 9.64 5.09 19.37
N ILE A 541 8.57 5.77 19.80
CA ILE A 541 8.34 6.09 21.21
C ILE A 541 8.09 4.81 22.03
N SER A 542 7.28 3.87 21.52
CA SER A 542 7.04 2.60 22.22
C SER A 542 8.33 1.79 22.39
N ASN A 543 9.17 1.73 21.35
CA ASN A 543 10.47 1.05 21.43
C ASN A 543 11.42 1.70 22.44
N ALA A 544 11.45 3.03 22.50
CA ALA A 544 12.21 3.76 23.53
C ALA A 544 11.71 3.41 24.95
N ILE A 545 10.39 3.44 25.17
CA ILE A 545 9.79 3.11 26.47
C ILE A 545 10.13 1.68 26.89
N ASP A 546 10.07 0.73 25.95
CA ASP A 546 10.38 -0.67 26.22
C ASP A 546 11.85 -0.90 26.56
N ALA A 547 12.74 0.00 26.13
CA ALA A 547 14.18 -0.09 26.36
C ALA A 547 14.62 0.63 27.66
N PHE A 548 13.75 1.40 28.30
CA PHE A 548 14.13 2.23 29.44
C PHE A 548 14.64 1.43 30.64
N PRO A 549 15.60 1.99 31.39
CA PRO A 549 15.90 1.58 32.75
C PRO A 549 14.77 2.02 33.72
N GLU A 550 14.92 1.74 35.02
CA GLU A 550 13.93 2.08 36.07
C GLU A 550 13.49 3.56 36.04
N HIS A 551 14.42 4.46 35.67
CA HIS A 551 14.16 5.86 35.35
C HIS A 551 14.70 6.23 33.96
N GLY A 552 13.92 5.95 32.92
CA GLY A 552 14.22 6.35 31.55
C GLY A 552 14.10 7.86 31.27
N VAL A 553 14.81 8.29 30.22
CA VAL A 553 14.77 9.62 29.63
C VAL A 553 14.55 9.46 28.13
N LEU A 554 13.54 10.14 27.60
CA LEU A 554 13.30 10.30 26.17
C LEU A 554 13.53 11.75 25.79
N ARG A 555 14.51 11.99 24.91
CA ARG A 555 14.75 13.31 24.32
C ARG A 555 14.28 13.33 22.88
N ILE A 556 13.43 14.28 22.54
CA ILE A 556 12.90 14.47 21.19
C ILE A 556 13.40 15.82 20.66
N GLU A 557 14.18 15.78 19.60
CA GLU A 557 14.78 16.96 18.98
C GLU A 557 14.31 17.06 17.53
N THR A 558 13.96 18.26 17.08
CA THR A 558 13.71 18.52 15.65
C THR A 558 14.61 19.63 15.14
N GLU A 559 15.15 19.47 13.93
CA GLU A 559 15.95 20.49 13.26
C GLU A 559 15.69 20.50 11.75
N GLN A 560 16.01 21.62 11.09
CA GLN A 560 16.04 21.70 9.64
C GLN A 560 17.50 21.58 9.17
N GLN A 561 17.77 20.63 8.28
CA GLN A 561 19.11 20.43 7.73
C GLN A 561 19.07 20.35 6.21
N ARG A 562 19.98 21.06 5.54
CA ARG A 562 20.13 21.03 4.08
C ARG A 562 21.18 20.01 3.66
N ARG A 563 20.81 19.10 2.76
CA ARG A 563 21.70 18.10 2.14
C ARG A 563 21.49 18.09 0.63
N GLN A 564 22.57 18.17 -0.14
CA GLN A 564 22.52 18.04 -1.61
C GLN A 564 21.43 18.91 -2.27
N ASP A 565 21.31 20.17 -1.84
CA ASP A 565 20.30 21.14 -2.29
C ASP A 565 18.83 20.85 -1.95
N ILE A 566 18.56 19.87 -1.09
CA ILE A 566 17.23 19.59 -0.54
C ILE A 566 17.23 19.93 0.95
N ASP A 567 16.20 20.63 1.41
CA ASP A 567 15.95 20.89 2.83
C ASP A 567 15.20 19.70 3.44
N TYR A 568 15.66 19.22 4.60
CA TYR A 568 15.06 18.12 5.34
C TYR A 568 14.64 18.58 6.73
N ALA A 569 13.49 18.09 7.20
CA ALA A 569 13.16 18.01 8.60
C ALA A 569 13.82 16.76 9.17
N VAL A 570 14.62 16.94 10.20
CA VAL A 570 15.32 15.88 10.92
C VAL A 570 14.69 15.78 12.30
N ILE A 571 14.19 14.59 12.64
CA ILE A 571 13.52 14.31 13.91
C ILE A 571 14.31 13.21 14.62
N ARG A 572 14.84 13.50 15.81
CA ARG A 572 15.63 12.56 16.62
C ARG A 572 14.83 12.13 17.84
N PHE A 573 14.77 10.83 18.05
CA PHE A 573 14.26 10.21 19.28
C PHE A 573 15.44 9.53 19.97
N THR A 574 15.90 10.09 21.08
CA THR A 574 17.03 9.57 21.86
C THR A 574 16.53 9.02 23.19
N ASP A 575 16.74 7.73 23.43
CA ASP A 575 16.51 7.09 24.72
C ASP A 575 17.83 6.72 25.42
N ASN A 576 17.81 6.69 26.75
CA ASN A 576 18.91 6.20 27.59
C ASN A 576 18.76 4.70 27.94
N GLY A 577 18.18 3.92 27.03
CA GLY A 577 17.86 2.52 27.24
C GLY A 577 19.06 1.58 27.13
N CYS A 578 18.76 0.28 27.01
CA CYS A 578 19.76 -0.78 26.93
C CYS A 578 20.67 -0.75 25.68
N GLY A 579 20.35 0.07 24.68
CA GLY A 579 21.15 0.23 23.47
C GLY A 579 21.16 -0.99 22.54
N ILE A 580 21.70 -0.82 21.34
CA ILE A 580 21.73 -1.82 20.26
C ILE A 580 23.19 -2.08 19.85
N PRO A 581 23.69 -3.33 19.96
CA PRO A 581 25.02 -3.70 19.47
C PRO A 581 25.21 -3.42 17.98
N GLN A 582 26.40 -2.94 17.58
CA GLN A 582 26.70 -2.53 16.20
C GLN A 582 26.44 -3.64 15.16
N ALA A 583 26.71 -4.90 15.51
CA ALA A 583 26.43 -6.05 14.65
C ALA A 583 24.93 -6.30 14.37
N LEU A 584 24.05 -5.74 15.20
CA LEU A 584 22.60 -5.90 15.11
C LEU A 584 21.90 -4.67 14.51
N GLN A 585 22.55 -3.51 14.49
CA GLN A 585 21.96 -2.24 14.01
C GLN A 585 21.50 -2.31 12.54
N GLN A 586 22.19 -3.06 11.67
CA GLN A 586 21.70 -3.29 10.30
C GLN A 586 20.58 -4.33 10.22
N LYS A 587 20.47 -5.22 11.22
CA LYS A 587 19.49 -6.33 11.24
C LYS A 587 18.16 -5.94 11.86
N ILE A 588 18.09 -4.87 12.66
CA ILE A 588 16.84 -4.44 13.31
C ILE A 588 15.76 -3.99 12.31
N PHE A 589 16.14 -3.65 11.08
CA PHE A 589 15.23 -3.31 9.99
C PHE A 589 14.79 -4.53 9.14
N ALA A 590 15.34 -5.72 9.42
CA ALA A 590 14.95 -6.93 8.70
C ALA A 590 13.57 -7.44 9.15
N LEU A 591 12.79 -7.97 8.19
CA LEU A 591 11.46 -8.54 8.44
C LEU A 591 11.54 -9.66 9.49
N ASN A 592 10.61 -9.67 10.45
CA ASN A 592 10.49 -10.66 11.53
C ASN A 592 11.67 -10.69 12.52
N TYR A 593 12.51 -9.66 12.55
CA TYR A 593 13.58 -9.56 13.53
C TYR A 593 13.06 -8.96 14.84
N THR A 594 13.00 -9.76 15.91
CA THR A 594 12.54 -9.33 17.24
C THR A 594 13.46 -9.85 18.34
N THR A 595 13.72 -9.00 19.33
CA THR A 595 14.48 -9.33 20.54
C THR A 595 13.59 -9.64 21.75
N LYS A 596 12.25 -9.59 21.58
CA LYS A 596 11.26 -9.81 22.64
C LYS A 596 10.89 -11.30 22.71
N ARG A 597 11.02 -11.93 23.88
CA ARG A 597 10.68 -13.35 24.12
C ARG A 597 9.16 -13.58 24.07
N GLU A 598 8.76 -14.79 23.64
CA GLU A 598 7.37 -15.30 23.59
C GLU A 598 6.58 -14.91 24.85
N GLY A 599 5.68 -13.93 24.70
CA GLY A 599 4.88 -13.37 25.80
C GLY A 599 4.64 -11.86 25.67
N ASN A 600 5.60 -11.11 25.11
CA ASN A 600 5.41 -9.72 24.68
C ASN A 600 5.37 -9.67 23.16
N PHE A 601 4.19 -9.43 22.58
CA PHE A 601 3.96 -9.44 21.14
C PHE A 601 4.75 -8.32 20.43
N GLY A 602 5.98 -8.62 20.04
CA GLY A 602 6.73 -7.86 19.04
C GLY A 602 6.98 -8.76 17.85
N LEU A 603 6.15 -8.66 16.81
CA LEU A 603 6.28 -9.45 15.57
C LEU A 603 7.59 -9.19 14.81
N GLY A 604 8.37 -8.17 15.20
CA GLY A 604 9.62 -7.80 14.53
C GLY A 604 9.41 -7.09 13.18
N ILE A 605 8.25 -6.45 13.00
CA ILE A 605 7.86 -5.79 11.75
C ILE A 605 7.83 -4.25 11.89
N GLY A 606 7.64 -3.73 13.11
CA GLY A 606 7.43 -2.29 13.35
C GLY A 606 8.50 -1.34 12.81
N LEU A 607 9.80 -1.66 12.99
CA LEU A 607 10.89 -0.82 12.45
C LEU A 607 11.01 -0.93 10.91
N SER A 608 10.70 -2.09 10.32
CA SER A 608 10.67 -2.27 8.88
C SER A 608 9.52 -1.48 8.23
N VAL A 609 8.37 -1.40 8.90
CA VAL A 609 7.25 -0.57 8.47
C VAL A 609 7.55 0.91 8.64
N CYS A 610 8.23 1.32 9.71
CA CYS A 610 8.72 2.69 9.83
C CYS A 610 9.61 3.07 8.64
N GLN A 611 10.56 2.20 8.27
CA GLN A 611 11.46 2.44 7.14
C GLN A 611 10.67 2.56 5.83
N GLN A 612 9.69 1.69 5.59
CA GLN A 612 8.86 1.73 4.39
C GLN A 612 8.01 3.00 4.32
N ILE A 613 7.37 3.39 5.42
CA ILE A 613 6.57 4.62 5.48
C ILE A 613 7.47 5.82 5.18
N ILE A 614 8.66 5.89 5.77
CA ILE A 614 9.57 7.01 5.56
C ILE A 614 10.14 7.02 4.13
N MET A 615 10.43 5.85 3.55
CA MET A 615 10.79 5.74 2.13
C MET A 615 9.66 6.19 1.20
N GLN A 616 8.40 5.91 1.54
CA GLN A 616 7.23 6.40 0.78
C GLN A 616 7.18 7.93 0.74
N HIS A 617 7.67 8.58 1.80
CA HIS A 617 7.83 10.03 1.91
C HIS A 617 9.16 10.54 1.32
N GLN A 618 9.91 9.72 0.58
CA GLN A 618 11.25 10.02 0.06
C GLN A 618 12.28 10.39 1.13
N GLY A 619 12.08 9.89 2.35
CA GLY A 619 12.97 10.03 3.48
C GLY A 619 13.77 8.76 3.78
N TRP A 620 14.54 8.79 4.86
CA TRP A 620 15.18 7.59 5.44
C TRP A 620 15.26 7.66 6.97
N ILE A 621 15.58 6.53 7.61
CA ILE A 621 15.81 6.40 9.05
C ILE A 621 17.24 5.96 9.28
N ASP A 622 17.95 6.66 10.16
CA ASP A 622 19.24 6.24 10.69
C ASP A 622 19.12 5.81 12.15
N VAL A 623 19.99 4.89 12.55
CA VAL A 623 20.16 4.49 13.96
C VAL A 623 21.59 4.76 14.38
N ASP A 624 21.74 5.46 15.49
CA ASP A 624 22.99 5.53 16.24
C ASP A 624 22.74 4.97 17.64
N SER A 625 23.58 4.06 18.11
CA SER A 625 23.33 3.43 19.41
C SER A 625 24.60 2.87 20.02
N GLN A 626 24.69 3.04 21.33
CA GLN A 626 25.74 2.48 22.16
C GLN A 626 25.12 1.55 23.22
N PRO A 627 25.55 0.27 23.30
CA PRO A 627 25.04 -0.67 24.29
C PRO A 627 25.14 -0.13 25.72
N ASN A 628 24.04 -0.28 26.47
CA ASN A 628 23.85 0.18 27.85
C ASN A 628 24.04 1.69 28.06
N HIS A 629 23.96 2.51 27.02
CA HIS A 629 24.05 3.97 27.12
C HIS A 629 22.86 4.65 26.47
N TYR A 630 22.69 4.48 25.16
CA TYR A 630 21.64 5.18 24.44
C TYR A 630 21.28 4.51 23.11
N THR A 631 20.10 4.85 22.60
CA THR A 631 19.70 4.64 21.20
C THR A 631 19.10 5.93 20.68
N THR A 632 19.57 6.38 19.52
CA THR A 632 19.06 7.53 18.79
C THR A 632 18.55 7.07 17.43
N MET A 633 17.24 7.21 17.23
CA MET A 633 16.58 7.00 15.94
C MET A 633 16.39 8.36 15.27
N THR A 634 16.96 8.53 14.09
CA THR A 634 16.90 9.79 13.34
C THR A 634 16.06 9.60 12.08
N VAL A 635 14.95 10.33 11.99
CA VAL A 635 14.04 10.35 10.84
C VAL A 635 14.32 11.57 9.99
N TRP A 636 14.52 11.35 8.69
CA TRP A 636 14.75 12.41 7.70
C TRP A 636 13.57 12.50 6.76
N LEU A 637 12.91 13.66 6.70
CA LEU A 637 11.78 13.93 5.80
C LEU A 637 12.07 15.16 4.93
N PRO A 638 11.93 15.09 3.60
CA PRO A 638 12.15 16.24 2.74
C PRO A 638 11.08 17.33 2.96
N LEU A 639 11.51 18.59 3.09
CA LEU A 639 10.64 19.77 3.22
C LEU A 639 10.09 20.28 1.87
N MET A 640 10.63 19.76 0.76
CA MET A 640 10.08 19.98 -0.59
C MET A 640 9.91 18.66 -1.33
N VAL A 641 8.65 18.26 -1.53
CA VAL A 641 8.25 17.48 -2.70
C VAL A 641 7.10 18.24 -3.33
N SER A 642 7.40 19.02 -4.38
CA SER A 642 6.36 19.40 -5.34
C SER A 642 5.61 18.14 -5.73
N ALA A 643 4.26 18.15 -5.67
CA ALA A 643 3.42 17.05 -6.12
C ALA A 643 4.01 16.42 -7.39
N PRO A 644 4.12 15.08 -7.50
CA PRO A 644 4.81 14.43 -8.60
C PRO A 644 4.25 15.00 -9.89
N THR A 645 5.06 15.80 -10.57
CA THR A 645 4.68 16.40 -11.83
C THR A 645 4.74 15.23 -12.80
N LEU A 646 3.58 14.62 -13.07
CA LEU A 646 3.38 13.73 -14.21
C LEU A 646 4.06 14.43 -15.39
N ALA A 647 5.17 13.86 -15.84
CA ALA A 647 5.93 14.36 -16.95
C ALA A 647 4.98 14.47 -18.15
N ARG A 648 4.51 15.70 -18.40
CA ARG A 648 3.88 16.06 -19.67
C ARG A 648 4.97 15.94 -20.72
N SER A 649 5.05 14.77 -21.35
CA SER A 649 5.64 14.65 -22.68
C SER A 649 4.87 15.59 -23.61
N LYS A 650 5.46 16.76 -23.90
CA LYS A 650 5.04 17.64 -25.00
C LYS A 650 5.56 17.07 -26.33
N PRO A 651 5.02 17.56 -27.45
CA PRO A 651 3.68 17.38 -27.98
C PRO A 651 3.63 16.30 -29.09
#